data_AF-Q171C1-F1
#
_entry.id   AF-Q171C1-F1
#
_cell.length_a   1.000
_cell.length_b   1.000
_cell.length_c   1.000
_cell.angle_alpha   90.00
_cell.angle_beta   90.00
_cell.angle_gamma   90.00
#
_symmetry.space_group_name_H-M   'P 1'
#
loop_
_entity.id
_entity.type
_entity.pdbx_description
1 polymer ?
#
loop_
_entity_poly.entity_id
_entity_poly.type
_entity_poly.pdbx_seq_one_letter_code
_entity_poly.pdbx_strand_id
1 'polypeptide(L)'
;MLNNSGPRYKRSQIEQQMNIDVIWCVIILIILCVIGAIGCKMWLASFVAASGNNNETFRIPYLPFEINPDYEGLLAFWTFVIIMQIMIPLSLYVTIELCKIMQVYHIHNCIDLYDSQTNKRTECRAMNITEELGQIQYVFSDKTGTLTENRMIFRRCTIVGVDYNHPETEEEKELTKIGGPVPYLQPNISLVENLNQTIESNQLSGSAEQIQEFFLVLAICNTVVVSATPHKDHMNASGVIELNDSDTSVTLVRPVVTDAIANGTDPASDRYARLTESRSITPSPPPNAPTSLPLKQTHVPSLSPISSSAETSPMSESPPMKLKAITPTARVKSLVAKLPKGPFKSNNKNKFNMNSVKFPKSLSQGSTPSDRRPIFEAESPDELALVNAAYSYDCCLINRSPNHVLVNVPGEGVVEYEVLKILPFDSNRKCMSVVVRKTGTQEVILYTKGADSSIMSSLAPCAPGSEEYRLREQTQHQLNVYARQGLRVLVMAKRKLDATDFSEWYSQHQECELSMENREKKIRESFGLLEHNLTLLGSTGIEDRLQEGVPEAIASLLQSGIVIWVLTGDKTETAINVAYSARLFNPQMDILRLTARSRDSAEACINFYLNEIEKQLNDVDYSIRSDRDKGRALVVDGKTLTFILDLRSNLTKPFLQLTKYCSSVLCCRATPLQKAFLVKVVKEELRMSTLAIGDGANDVSMIQMADVGVGICGQEGMQAVMASDFTIAKFRILEKLLLVHGHWNYDRLARMIIYFFYKNAAFVFLLFWYQLYCGFSGAVMIDEIYLMIYNLIFTALPPLAIGVYDKKIIDDLLLNYPRLYRHGRLGKGYKSYTFWIVMLDALYQSLVIFFVAKAAFWDSDVDVWVFGTTITSSCLFTMLLHCAIEIKSWTILHVLSIVISIGSFYVFAFAYNTVCVSCFGLPSNYWVIHMSMSTVQYYLITALTAVLALLPRFIYRVVENTVWPGEGVRVTLQYKEEKRREPPITGLRIRL
;
A
#
# COMPACT_ATOMS: atom_id res chain seq x y z
N MET A 1 -5.00 -20.06 -0.86
CA MET A 1 -4.30 -20.23 0.44
C MET A 1 -2.88 -20.77 0.31
N LEU A 2 -2.58 -21.79 -0.50
CA LEU A 2 -1.23 -22.41 -0.57
C LEU A 2 -0.04 -21.45 -0.78
N ASN A 3 -0.23 -20.32 -1.48
CA ASN A 3 0.81 -19.30 -1.69
C ASN A 3 0.92 -18.26 -0.54
N ASN A 4 0.03 -18.30 0.45
CA ASN A 4 0.01 -17.41 1.60
C ASN A 4 0.71 -18.12 2.77
N SER A 5 1.86 -17.59 3.19
CA SER A 5 2.68 -18.16 4.28
C SER A 5 2.28 -17.68 5.67
N GLY A 6 1.11 -17.04 5.79
CA GLY A 6 0.57 -16.44 7.00
C GLY A 6 1.08 -15.02 7.24
N PRO A 7 0.40 -14.23 8.10
CA PRO A 7 0.87 -12.92 8.50
C PRO A 7 2.20 -13.06 9.27
N ARG A 8 3.27 -12.47 8.73
CA ARG A 8 4.59 -12.44 9.38
C ARG A 8 4.68 -11.22 10.28
N TYR A 9 5.24 -11.38 11.48
CA TYR A 9 5.57 -10.24 12.34
C TYR A 9 6.64 -9.38 11.67
N LYS A 10 6.29 -8.14 11.31
CA LYS A 10 7.22 -7.16 10.75
C LYS A 10 7.81 -6.31 11.86
N ARG A 11 9.06 -5.87 11.70
CA ARG A 11 9.80 -5.11 12.71
C ARG A 11 10.57 -3.96 12.05
N SER A 12 10.47 -2.75 12.62
CA SER A 12 11.17 -1.59 12.08
C SER A 12 12.71 -1.71 12.16
N GLN A 13 13.38 -1.10 11.19
CA GLN A 13 14.82 -0.86 11.17
C GLN A 13 15.26 0.11 12.28
N ILE A 14 14.44 1.11 12.63
CA ILE A 14 14.73 2.00 13.76
C ILE A 14 14.81 1.22 15.07
N GLU A 15 13.85 0.31 15.31
CA GLU A 15 13.90 -0.56 16.49
C GLU A 15 15.15 -1.44 16.50
N GLN A 16 15.55 -1.99 15.34
CA GLN A 16 16.75 -2.81 15.24
C GLN A 16 18.00 -2.03 15.61
N GLN A 17 18.18 -0.81 15.09
CA GLN A 17 19.30 0.06 15.47
C GLN A 17 19.22 0.48 16.94
N MET A 18 18.03 0.81 17.45
CA MET A 18 17.83 1.17 18.86
C MET A 18 18.27 0.03 19.80
N ASN A 19 18.02 -1.24 19.49
CA ASN A 19 18.51 -2.35 20.32
C ASN A 19 20.05 -2.39 20.37
N ILE A 20 20.73 -2.08 19.26
CA ILE A 20 22.20 -1.99 19.22
C ILE A 20 22.68 -0.86 20.14
N ASP A 21 21.99 0.29 20.12
CA ASP A 21 22.33 1.43 20.97
C ASP A 21 22.02 1.17 22.47
N VAL A 22 20.98 0.36 22.78
CA VAL A 22 20.72 -0.16 24.14
C VAL A 22 21.85 -1.11 24.59
N ILE A 23 22.37 -1.97 23.71
CA ILE A 23 23.55 -2.81 24.03
C ILE A 23 24.77 -1.94 24.35
N TRP A 24 25.00 -0.84 23.62
CA TRP A 24 26.05 0.12 23.97
C TRP A 24 25.81 0.80 25.33
N CYS A 25 24.56 1.10 25.69
CA CYS A 25 24.23 1.61 27.04
C CYS A 25 24.55 0.59 28.14
N VAL A 26 24.33 -0.71 27.92
CA VAL A 26 24.73 -1.79 28.85
C VAL A 26 26.24 -1.88 28.98
N ILE A 27 26.99 -1.74 27.88
CA ILE A 27 28.46 -1.73 27.90
C ILE A 27 28.99 -0.52 28.69
N ILE A 28 28.44 0.67 28.47
CA ILE A 28 28.79 1.89 29.22
C ILE A 28 28.47 1.71 30.71
N LEU A 29 27.31 1.15 31.05
CA LEU A 29 26.94 0.84 32.44
C LEU A 29 27.96 -0.08 33.11
N ILE A 30 28.34 -1.19 32.48
CA ILE A 30 29.35 -2.11 33.02
C ILE A 30 30.69 -1.41 33.25
N ILE A 31 31.12 -0.55 32.31
CA ILE A 31 32.36 0.23 32.46
C ILE A 31 32.28 1.17 33.68
N LEU A 32 31.17 1.88 33.87
CA LEU A 32 30.97 2.76 35.03
C LEU A 32 30.96 1.95 36.35
N CYS A 33 30.32 0.79 36.39
CA CYS A 33 30.30 -0.08 37.56
C CYS A 33 31.69 -0.65 37.89
N VAL A 34 32.50 -1.01 36.89
CA VAL A 34 33.89 -1.45 37.08
C VAL A 34 34.76 -0.30 37.61
N ILE A 35 34.62 0.92 37.07
CA ILE A 35 35.34 2.09 37.58
C ILE A 35 34.93 2.38 39.03
N GLY A 36 33.64 2.29 39.36
CA GLY A 36 33.15 2.47 40.72
C GLY A 36 33.68 1.40 41.70
N ALA A 37 33.66 0.14 41.30
CA ALA A 37 34.18 -0.98 42.10
C ALA A 37 35.68 -0.85 42.39
N ILE A 38 36.47 -0.50 41.37
CA ILE A 38 37.91 -0.23 41.50
C ILE A 38 38.13 1.00 42.39
N GLY A 39 37.34 2.06 42.22
CA GLY A 39 37.37 3.27 43.03
C GLY A 39 37.12 2.99 44.52
N CYS A 40 36.09 2.19 44.83
CA CYS A 40 35.77 1.77 46.20
C CYS A 40 36.92 0.95 46.82
N LYS A 41 37.42 -0.06 46.08
CA LYS A 41 38.59 -0.85 46.51
C LYS A 41 39.83 0.03 46.76
N MET A 42 40.15 0.94 45.85
CA MET A 42 41.30 1.84 45.97
C MET A 42 41.15 2.80 47.17
N TRP A 43 39.95 3.33 47.39
CA TRP A 43 39.64 4.19 48.53
C TRP A 43 39.85 3.44 49.85
N LEU A 44 39.24 2.26 50.01
CA LEU A 44 39.40 1.39 51.17
C LEU A 44 40.85 0.96 51.40
N ALA A 45 41.55 0.55 50.33
CA ALA A 45 42.96 0.15 50.40
C ALA A 45 43.90 1.30 50.82
N SER A 46 43.55 2.57 50.55
CA SER A 46 44.38 3.71 50.95
C SER A 46 44.46 3.87 52.47
N PHE A 47 43.37 3.58 53.21
CA PHE A 47 43.36 3.56 54.67
C PHE A 47 44.18 2.40 55.25
N VAL A 48 44.15 1.23 54.61
CA VAL A 48 44.98 0.08 55.00
C VAL A 48 46.47 0.39 54.79
N ALA A 49 46.83 0.94 53.63
CA ALA A 49 48.22 1.29 53.30
C ALA A 49 48.79 2.41 54.19
N ALA A 50 47.97 3.39 54.59
CA ALA A 50 48.38 4.46 55.49
C ALA A 50 48.72 3.99 56.92
N SER A 51 48.29 2.78 57.32
CA SER A 51 48.47 2.26 58.69
C SER A 51 49.81 1.54 58.94
N GLY A 52 50.63 1.31 57.91
CA GLY A 52 52.03 0.87 58.04
C GLY A 52 52.32 -0.54 58.59
N ASN A 53 51.34 -1.24 59.18
CA ASN A 53 51.48 -2.58 59.74
C ASN A 53 50.75 -3.63 58.88
N ASN A 54 51.50 -4.54 58.26
CA ASN A 54 50.95 -5.54 57.34
C ASN A 54 50.18 -6.70 58.02
N ASN A 55 50.16 -6.76 59.36
CA ASN A 55 49.76 -7.96 60.13
C ASN A 55 48.59 -7.74 61.11
N GLU A 56 47.97 -6.56 61.15
CA GLU A 56 46.78 -6.30 61.97
C GLU A 56 45.64 -5.77 61.11
N THR A 57 44.44 -6.36 61.26
CA THR A 57 43.23 -6.01 60.53
C THR A 57 42.70 -4.64 60.95
N PHE A 58 43.17 -3.59 60.26
CA PHE A 58 42.85 -2.21 60.61
C PHE A 58 41.36 -1.89 60.47
N ARG A 59 40.75 -1.38 61.54
CA ARG A 59 39.39 -0.83 61.52
C ARG A 59 39.39 0.57 60.91
N ILE A 60 38.59 0.78 59.87
CA ILE A 60 38.34 2.11 59.32
C ILE A 60 37.77 2.99 60.45
N PRO A 61 38.25 4.23 60.68
CA PRO A 61 37.94 4.99 61.92
C PRO A 61 36.45 5.27 62.21
N TYR A 62 35.57 5.03 61.24
CA TYR A 62 34.15 5.36 61.26
C TYR A 62 33.24 4.12 61.15
N LEU A 63 33.80 2.91 61.06
CA LEU A 63 33.06 1.65 60.85
C LEU A 63 33.36 0.66 61.99
N PRO A 64 32.34 0.07 62.64
CA PRO A 64 32.53 -0.78 63.82
C PRO A 64 32.93 -2.23 63.50
N PHE A 65 33.06 -2.61 62.23
CA PHE A 65 33.38 -3.95 61.77
C PHE A 65 34.59 -3.97 60.83
N GLU A 66 35.26 -5.12 60.73
CA GLU A 66 36.36 -5.34 59.79
C GLU A 66 35.83 -5.54 58.36
N ILE A 67 36.54 -5.00 57.38
CA ILE A 67 36.08 -4.92 56.00
C ILE A 67 37.20 -5.37 55.05
N ASN A 68 36.92 -6.35 54.20
CA ASN A 68 37.83 -6.81 53.15
C ASN A 68 37.66 -5.93 51.89
N PRO A 69 38.68 -5.15 51.46
CA PRO A 69 38.55 -4.23 50.32
C PRO A 69 38.17 -4.90 49.00
N ASP A 70 38.60 -6.15 48.79
CA ASP A 70 38.24 -6.95 47.60
C ASP A 70 36.77 -7.37 47.59
N TYR A 71 36.21 -7.69 48.77
CA TYR A 71 34.82 -8.10 48.90
C TYR A 71 33.88 -6.90 48.76
N GLU A 72 34.20 -5.77 49.38
CA GLU A 72 33.43 -4.53 49.17
C GLU A 72 33.54 -3.99 47.75
N GLY A 73 34.70 -4.11 47.09
CA GLY A 73 34.81 -3.78 45.67
C GLY A 73 33.83 -4.60 44.82
N LEU A 74 33.66 -5.89 45.14
CA LEU A 74 32.71 -6.78 44.48
C LEU A 74 31.24 -6.44 44.81
N LEU A 75 30.92 -6.09 46.06
CA LEU A 75 29.58 -5.63 46.43
C LEU A 75 29.25 -4.28 45.77
N ALA A 76 30.18 -3.33 45.80
CA ALA A 76 30.05 -2.02 45.16
C ALA A 76 29.77 -2.14 43.66
N PHE A 77 30.38 -3.09 42.95
CA PHE A 77 30.04 -3.38 41.54
C PHE A 77 28.52 -3.61 41.36
N TRP A 78 27.91 -4.50 42.15
CA TRP A 78 26.48 -4.80 42.07
C TRP A 78 25.61 -3.64 42.57
N THR A 79 26.05 -2.92 43.60
CA THR A 79 25.38 -1.70 44.08
C THR A 79 25.33 -0.63 42.99
N PHE A 80 26.42 -0.42 42.24
CA PHE A 80 26.44 0.51 41.10
C PHE A 80 25.57 0.05 39.94
N VAL A 81 25.46 -1.26 39.66
CA VAL A 81 24.51 -1.78 38.67
C VAL A 81 23.08 -1.37 39.01
N ILE A 82 22.68 -1.45 40.28
CA ILE A 82 21.33 -1.06 40.73
C ILE A 82 21.13 0.46 40.63
N ILE A 83 22.06 1.27 41.13
CA ILE A 83 21.94 2.74 41.14
C ILE A 83 21.93 3.32 39.71
N MET A 84 22.79 2.79 38.84
CA MET A 84 22.98 3.31 37.48
C MET A 84 22.10 2.61 36.43
N GLN A 85 21.19 1.70 36.84
CA GLN A 85 20.28 0.97 35.95
C GLN A 85 19.46 1.86 35.02
N ILE A 86 19.23 3.12 35.42
CA ILE A 86 18.53 4.16 34.64
C ILE A 86 19.21 4.42 33.28
N MET A 87 20.49 4.03 33.11
CA MET A 87 21.23 4.08 31.85
C MET A 87 20.55 3.21 30.77
N ILE A 88 19.89 2.13 31.16
CA ILE A 88 19.05 1.31 30.28
C ILE A 88 17.65 1.94 30.27
N PRO A 89 17.20 2.53 29.15
CA PRO A 89 15.98 3.33 29.14
C PRO A 89 14.73 2.45 29.02
N LEU A 90 14.35 1.74 30.08
CA LEU A 90 13.18 0.82 30.07
C LEU A 90 11.88 1.52 29.62
N SER A 91 11.66 2.76 30.04
CA SER A 91 10.49 3.56 29.65
C SER A 91 10.52 4.08 28.20
N LEU A 92 11.62 3.92 27.46
CA LEU A 92 11.69 4.25 26.04
C LEU A 92 10.74 3.38 25.21
N TYR A 93 10.76 2.06 25.42
CA TYR A 93 9.90 1.12 24.69
C TYR A 93 8.41 1.46 24.87
N VAL A 94 7.97 1.71 26.10
CA VAL A 94 6.58 2.11 26.39
C VAL A 94 6.22 3.44 25.74
N THR A 95 7.14 4.41 25.74
CA THR A 95 6.92 5.72 25.09
C THR A 95 6.86 5.60 23.57
N ILE A 96 7.64 4.69 22.96
CA ILE A 96 7.59 4.39 21.52
C ILE A 96 6.24 3.80 21.13
N GLU A 97 5.76 2.75 21.82
CA GLU A 97 4.46 2.14 21.51
C GLU A 97 3.32 3.15 21.65
N LEU A 98 3.34 3.99 22.70
CA LEU A 98 2.34 5.05 22.88
C LEU A 98 2.40 6.10 21.76
N CYS A 99 3.60 6.51 21.32
CA CYS A 99 3.79 7.36 20.15
C CYS A 99 3.23 6.73 18.87
N LYS A 100 3.54 5.45 18.61
CA LYS A 100 3.09 4.72 17.42
C LYS A 100 1.56 4.61 17.37
N ILE A 101 0.91 4.26 18.49
CA ILE A 101 -0.56 4.24 18.61
C ILE A 101 -1.17 5.62 18.30
N MET A 102 -0.57 6.71 18.80
CA MET A 102 -1.05 8.07 18.50
C MET A 102 -0.78 8.49 17.04
N GLN A 103 0.34 8.09 16.44
CA GLN A 103 0.60 8.29 15.00
C GLN A 103 -0.43 7.55 14.14
N VAL A 104 -0.75 6.29 14.47
CA VAL A 104 -1.82 5.50 13.83
C VAL A 104 -3.17 6.22 13.94
N TYR A 105 -3.53 6.71 15.13
CA TYR A 105 -4.77 7.46 15.35
C TYR A 105 -4.85 8.71 14.45
N HIS A 106 -3.74 9.41 14.25
CA HIS A 106 -3.67 10.56 13.33
C HIS A 106 -3.76 10.18 11.85
N ILE A 107 -3.22 9.04 11.42
CA ILE A 107 -3.38 8.54 10.04
C ILE A 107 -4.85 8.17 9.79
N HIS A 108 -5.47 7.40 10.70
CA HIS A 108 -6.84 6.91 10.53
C HIS A 108 -7.91 8.03 10.53
N ASN A 109 -7.67 9.12 11.27
CA ASN A 109 -8.57 10.27 11.31
C ASN A 109 -8.19 11.39 10.32
N CYS A 110 -7.21 11.17 9.43
CA CYS A 110 -6.81 12.16 8.45
C CYS A 110 -7.86 12.29 7.33
N ILE A 111 -8.47 13.48 7.21
CA ILE A 111 -9.49 13.78 6.19
C ILE A 111 -8.90 13.66 4.77
N ASP A 112 -7.62 13.97 4.60
CA ASP A 112 -6.95 13.90 3.29
C ASP A 112 -6.61 12.46 2.85
N LEU A 113 -6.76 11.48 3.76
CA LEU A 113 -6.62 10.05 3.50
C LEU A 113 -7.99 9.33 3.44
N TYR A 114 -9.09 10.09 3.38
CA TYR A 114 -10.45 9.61 3.19
C TYR A 114 -10.88 9.85 1.74
N ASP A 115 -11.34 8.79 1.08
CA ASP A 115 -11.96 8.92 -0.24
C ASP A 115 -13.47 9.08 -0.11
N SER A 116 -13.96 10.24 -0.54
CA SER A 116 -15.39 10.56 -0.55
C SER A 116 -16.19 9.73 -1.55
N GLN A 117 -15.56 9.15 -2.58
CA GLN A 117 -16.25 8.36 -3.60
C GLN A 117 -16.55 6.93 -3.12
N THR A 118 -15.57 6.26 -2.50
CA THR A 118 -15.77 4.92 -1.89
C THR A 118 -16.32 4.96 -0.47
N ASN A 119 -16.33 6.13 0.20
CA ASN A 119 -16.63 6.28 1.62
C ASN A 119 -15.71 5.42 2.51
N LYS A 120 -14.44 5.25 2.10
CA LYS A 120 -13.42 4.48 2.81
C LYS A 120 -12.32 5.39 3.33
N ARG A 121 -11.88 5.15 4.56
CA ARG A 121 -10.70 5.79 5.18
C ARG A 121 -9.48 4.88 5.02
N THR A 122 -8.30 5.46 5.16
CA THR A 122 -7.08 4.66 5.34
C THR A 122 -7.13 3.93 6.70
N GLU A 123 -6.94 2.62 6.69
CA GLU A 123 -6.83 1.79 7.90
C GLU A 123 -5.38 1.39 8.13
N CYS A 124 -4.90 1.49 9.37
CA CYS A 124 -3.61 0.93 9.79
C CYS A 124 -3.90 -0.36 10.56
N ARG A 125 -3.46 -1.50 10.02
CA ARG A 125 -3.59 -2.83 10.62
C ARG A 125 -2.32 -3.20 11.40
N ALA A 126 -1.15 -2.86 10.87
CA ALA A 126 0.10 -2.91 11.61
C ALA A 126 0.33 -1.60 12.37
N MET A 127 0.38 -1.67 13.71
CA MET A 127 0.63 -0.48 14.55
C MET A 127 2.13 -0.19 14.77
N ASN A 128 3.01 -1.14 14.45
CA ASN A 128 4.40 -1.13 14.87
C ASN A 128 5.41 -0.68 13.78
N ILE A 129 4.97 -0.27 12.60
CA ILE A 129 5.83 0.08 11.44
C ILE A 129 5.45 1.44 10.78
N THR A 130 4.86 2.37 11.52
CA THR A 130 4.46 3.69 10.99
C THR A 130 5.65 4.55 10.54
N GLU A 131 6.84 4.28 11.06
CA GLU A 131 8.10 4.93 10.69
C GLU A 131 8.73 4.38 9.40
N GLU A 132 8.49 3.11 9.03
CA GLU A 132 9.05 2.49 7.82
C GLU A 132 8.52 3.16 6.54
N LEU A 133 7.30 3.69 6.59
CA LEU A 133 6.71 4.54 5.55
C LEU A 133 7.61 5.74 5.19
N GLY A 134 8.48 6.20 6.10
CA GLY A 134 9.45 7.28 5.86
C GLY A 134 10.78 6.84 5.25
N GLN A 135 11.02 5.52 5.16
CA GLN A 135 12.30 4.93 4.74
C GLN A 135 12.22 4.14 3.42
N ILE A 136 11.03 4.01 2.82
CA ILE A 136 10.81 3.21 1.60
C ILE A 136 11.73 3.64 0.45
N GLN A 137 12.39 2.65 -0.14
CA GLN A 137 13.33 2.82 -1.25
C GLN A 137 12.83 2.20 -2.56
N TYR A 138 12.17 1.04 -2.47
CA TYR A 138 11.58 0.35 -3.60
C TYR A 138 10.08 0.16 -3.38
N VAL A 139 9.28 0.47 -4.40
CA VAL A 139 7.84 0.21 -4.43
C VAL A 139 7.53 -0.81 -5.52
N PHE A 140 6.95 -1.94 -5.13
CA PHE A 140 6.44 -2.97 -6.02
C PHE A 140 4.93 -2.81 -6.16
N SER A 141 4.44 -2.61 -7.38
CA SER A 141 3.02 -2.41 -7.67
C SER A 141 2.52 -3.50 -8.62
N ASP A 142 1.33 -4.05 -8.38
CA ASP A 142 0.59 -4.66 -9.49
C ASP A 142 0.07 -3.60 -10.47
N LYS A 143 -0.38 -4.02 -11.65
CA LYS A 143 -0.99 -3.18 -12.69
C LYS A 143 -2.51 -3.19 -12.64
N THR A 144 -3.15 -4.35 -12.57
CA THR A 144 -4.61 -4.52 -12.63
C THR A 144 -5.20 -4.20 -11.27
N GLY A 145 -6.32 -3.48 -11.22
CA GLY A 145 -6.99 -3.11 -9.95
C GLY A 145 -6.21 -2.13 -9.04
N THR A 146 -4.90 -2.00 -9.27
CA THR A 146 -3.97 -1.17 -8.51
C THR A 146 -3.58 0.11 -9.25
N LEU A 147 -3.10 0.01 -10.49
CA LEU A 147 -2.83 1.17 -11.34
C LEU A 147 -4.00 1.48 -12.28
N THR A 148 -4.72 0.45 -12.72
CA THR A 148 -5.97 0.60 -13.49
C THR A 148 -7.20 0.44 -12.60
N GLU A 149 -8.34 1.00 -13.02
CA GLU A 149 -9.65 0.80 -12.36
C GLU A 149 -10.29 -0.55 -12.73
N ASN A 150 -9.58 -1.40 -13.49
CA ASN A 150 -10.11 -2.57 -14.23
C ASN A 150 -11.39 -2.24 -15.02
N ARG A 151 -11.47 -1.01 -15.55
CA ARG A 151 -12.57 -0.52 -16.37
C ARG A 151 -12.11 -0.40 -17.82
N MET A 152 -12.70 -1.25 -18.65
CA MET A 152 -12.44 -1.31 -20.08
C MET A 152 -13.39 -0.36 -20.82
N ILE A 153 -12.85 0.57 -21.59
CA ILE A 153 -13.63 1.58 -22.32
C ILE A 153 -13.33 1.47 -23.82
N PHE A 154 -14.37 1.38 -24.63
CA PHE A 154 -14.23 1.41 -26.08
C PHE A 154 -13.81 2.82 -26.55
N ARG A 155 -12.70 2.94 -27.28
CA ARG A 155 -12.18 4.25 -27.75
C ARG A 155 -12.11 4.38 -29.25
N ARG A 156 -11.69 3.34 -29.96
CA ARG A 156 -11.49 3.40 -31.41
C ARG A 156 -12.02 2.15 -32.10
N CYS A 157 -12.43 2.30 -33.35
CA CYS A 157 -12.60 1.18 -34.25
C CYS A 157 -12.15 1.54 -35.66
N THR A 158 -11.64 0.55 -36.39
CA THR A 158 -11.44 0.65 -37.83
C THR A 158 -12.48 -0.22 -38.52
N ILE A 159 -13.30 0.36 -39.40
CA ILE A 159 -14.33 -0.35 -40.17
C ILE A 159 -14.21 0.10 -41.63
N VAL A 160 -14.16 -0.86 -42.57
CA VAL A 160 -13.91 -0.60 -44.00
C VAL A 160 -12.70 0.32 -44.25
N GLY A 161 -11.61 0.12 -43.49
CA GLY A 161 -10.36 0.90 -43.59
C GLY A 161 -10.41 2.32 -42.98
N VAL A 162 -11.57 2.79 -42.52
CA VAL A 162 -11.75 4.10 -41.87
C VAL A 162 -11.63 3.97 -40.35
N ASP A 163 -10.81 4.82 -39.72
CA ASP A 163 -10.62 4.91 -38.26
C ASP A 163 -11.61 5.92 -37.64
N TYR A 164 -12.37 5.45 -36.65
CA TYR A 164 -13.35 6.22 -35.90
C TYR A 164 -12.93 6.33 -34.43
N ASN A 165 -12.66 7.56 -33.98
CA ASN A 165 -12.22 7.86 -32.63
C ASN A 165 -13.38 8.35 -31.74
N HIS A 166 -13.37 7.98 -30.47
CA HIS A 166 -14.35 8.36 -29.45
C HIS A 166 -13.60 9.05 -28.30
N PRO A 167 -13.39 10.37 -28.38
CA PRO A 167 -12.63 11.11 -27.38
C PRO A 167 -13.39 11.21 -26.05
N GLU A 168 -12.66 11.35 -24.94
CA GLU A 168 -13.26 11.59 -23.63
C GLU A 168 -14.11 12.87 -23.62
N THR A 169 -15.33 12.75 -23.12
CA THR A 169 -16.23 13.89 -22.93
C THR A 169 -16.26 14.32 -21.47
N GLU A 170 -16.45 15.61 -21.17
CA GLU A 170 -16.58 16.10 -19.79
C GLU A 170 -17.74 15.42 -19.03
N GLU A 171 -18.85 15.10 -19.72
CA GLU A 171 -19.96 14.30 -19.17
C GLU A 171 -19.49 12.89 -18.73
N GLU A 172 -18.60 12.26 -19.49
CA GLU A 172 -17.99 10.95 -19.17
C GLU A 172 -17.16 11.03 -17.88
N LYS A 173 -16.41 12.13 -17.70
CA LYS A 173 -15.64 12.41 -16.48
C LYS A 173 -16.53 12.65 -15.26
N GLU A 174 -17.69 13.29 -15.43
CA GLU A 174 -18.64 13.47 -14.32
C GLU A 174 -19.40 12.19 -13.95
N LEU A 175 -19.76 11.37 -14.94
CA LEU A 175 -20.50 10.11 -14.78
C LEU A 175 -19.65 8.94 -14.25
N THR A 176 -18.32 8.98 -14.40
CA THR A 176 -17.42 7.90 -13.91
C THR A 176 -17.34 7.76 -12.38
N LYS A 177 -18.02 8.63 -11.61
CA LYS A 177 -18.16 8.53 -10.14
C LYS A 177 -18.71 7.15 -9.73
N ILE A 178 -18.10 6.58 -8.70
CA ILE A 178 -18.32 5.18 -8.28
C ILE A 178 -19.80 4.95 -7.91
N GLY A 179 -20.39 3.87 -8.46
CA GLY A 179 -21.80 3.53 -8.28
C GLY A 179 -22.74 4.05 -9.36
N GLY A 180 -22.28 4.92 -10.28
CA GLY A 180 -23.02 5.27 -11.49
C GLY A 180 -23.07 4.11 -12.51
N PRO A 181 -24.08 4.08 -13.41
CA PRO A 181 -24.05 3.18 -14.55
C PRO A 181 -22.83 3.48 -15.45
N VAL A 182 -22.36 2.48 -16.19
CA VAL A 182 -21.24 2.62 -17.15
C VAL A 182 -21.47 3.88 -18.01
N PRO A 183 -20.51 4.82 -18.09
CA PRO A 183 -20.74 6.09 -18.76
C PRO A 183 -21.17 5.89 -20.22
N TYR A 184 -21.93 6.84 -20.75
CA TYR A 184 -22.37 6.80 -22.14
C TYR A 184 -21.16 7.01 -23.05
N LEU A 185 -20.87 6.05 -23.93
CA LEU A 185 -20.02 6.28 -25.08
C LEU A 185 -20.80 7.24 -26.00
N GLN A 186 -20.34 8.48 -26.15
CA GLN A 186 -20.95 9.36 -27.15
C GLN A 186 -20.63 8.80 -28.55
N PRO A 187 -21.63 8.46 -29.37
CA PRO A 187 -21.40 7.89 -30.69
C PRO A 187 -20.76 8.94 -31.60
N ASN A 188 -19.83 8.52 -32.44
CA ASN A 188 -19.14 9.39 -33.37
C ASN A 188 -20.11 9.80 -34.50
N ILE A 189 -20.29 11.11 -34.66
CA ILE A 189 -21.24 11.71 -35.62
C ILE A 189 -21.02 11.18 -37.03
N SER A 190 -19.76 11.05 -37.50
CA SER A 190 -19.51 10.55 -38.87
C SER A 190 -19.83 9.06 -39.03
N LEU A 191 -19.70 8.26 -37.96
CA LEU A 191 -20.12 6.86 -38.01
C LEU A 191 -21.65 6.75 -38.02
N VAL A 192 -22.35 7.57 -37.24
CA VAL A 192 -23.83 7.64 -37.24
C VAL A 192 -24.36 8.14 -38.58
N GLU A 193 -23.71 9.14 -39.21
CA GLU A 193 -24.07 9.60 -40.55
C GLU A 193 -23.87 8.48 -41.59
N ASN A 194 -22.74 7.76 -41.55
CA ASN A 194 -22.49 6.60 -42.43
C ASN A 194 -23.47 5.44 -42.17
N LEU A 195 -23.94 5.24 -40.93
CA LEU A 195 -24.97 4.27 -40.55
C LEU A 195 -26.38 4.72 -40.97
N ASN A 196 -26.65 6.02 -41.03
CA ASN A 196 -27.98 6.57 -41.36
C ASN A 196 -28.20 6.82 -42.86
N GLN A 197 -27.14 6.94 -43.68
CA GLN A 197 -27.25 6.94 -45.15
C GLN A 197 -27.99 5.71 -45.69
N THR A 198 -27.97 4.61 -44.93
CA THR A 198 -28.71 3.36 -45.16
C THR A 198 -30.23 3.51 -45.05
N ILE A 199 -30.73 4.46 -44.25
CA ILE A 199 -32.17 4.57 -43.90
C ILE A 199 -32.95 5.38 -44.93
N GLU A 200 -32.36 6.42 -45.53
CA GLU A 200 -33.08 7.35 -46.40
C GLU A 200 -33.09 6.96 -47.89
N SER A 201 -32.25 6.02 -48.33
CA SER A 201 -31.93 5.83 -49.76
C SER A 201 -32.45 4.54 -50.41
N ASN A 202 -32.83 3.51 -49.65
CA ASN A 202 -33.31 2.20 -50.17
C ASN A 202 -32.38 1.49 -51.18
N GLN A 203 -31.13 1.94 -51.34
CA GLN A 203 -30.10 1.29 -52.14
C GLN A 203 -28.91 0.98 -51.22
N LEU A 204 -28.61 -0.31 -51.00
CA LEU A 204 -27.50 -0.71 -50.14
C LEU A 204 -26.16 -0.28 -50.76
N SER A 205 -25.51 0.70 -50.15
CA SER A 205 -24.06 0.85 -50.30
C SER A 205 -23.41 -0.26 -49.47
N GLY A 206 -22.60 -1.12 -50.09
CA GLY A 206 -22.02 -2.30 -49.41
C GLY A 206 -21.13 -1.98 -48.20
N SER A 207 -20.70 -0.72 -48.04
CA SER A 207 -19.99 -0.24 -46.86
C SER A 207 -20.88 -0.11 -45.61
N ALA A 208 -22.16 0.26 -45.78
CA ALA A 208 -23.08 0.43 -44.66
C ALA A 208 -23.51 -0.93 -44.06
N GLU A 209 -23.76 -1.93 -44.90
CA GLU A 209 -24.03 -3.31 -44.48
C GLU A 209 -22.88 -3.87 -43.64
N GLN A 210 -21.63 -3.60 -44.02
CA GLN A 210 -20.44 -4.01 -43.26
C GLN A 210 -20.32 -3.31 -41.89
N ILE A 211 -20.76 -2.05 -41.76
CA ILE A 211 -20.80 -1.34 -40.47
C ILE A 211 -21.88 -1.94 -39.55
N GLN A 212 -23.06 -2.24 -40.11
CA GLN A 212 -24.16 -2.89 -39.39
C GLN A 212 -23.76 -4.30 -38.91
N GLU A 213 -23.14 -5.10 -39.77
CA GLU A 213 -22.58 -6.42 -39.41
C GLU A 213 -21.49 -6.32 -38.35
N PHE A 214 -20.60 -5.31 -38.42
CA PHE A 214 -19.56 -5.11 -37.41
C PHE A 214 -20.17 -4.94 -36.00
N PHE A 215 -21.19 -4.09 -35.85
CA PHE A 215 -21.89 -3.93 -34.57
C PHE A 215 -22.68 -5.18 -34.17
N LEU A 216 -23.24 -5.91 -35.13
CA LEU A 216 -23.89 -7.20 -34.88
C LEU A 216 -22.90 -8.24 -34.32
N VAL A 217 -21.64 -8.28 -34.79
CA VAL A 217 -20.59 -9.13 -34.20
C VAL A 217 -20.33 -8.75 -32.75
N LEU A 218 -20.26 -7.46 -32.43
CA LEU A 218 -20.06 -7.00 -31.05
C LEU A 218 -21.20 -7.45 -30.12
N ALA A 219 -22.45 -7.36 -30.60
CA ALA A 219 -23.65 -7.74 -29.85
C ALA A 219 -23.87 -9.25 -29.71
N ILE A 220 -23.49 -10.07 -30.71
CA ILE A 220 -23.75 -11.54 -30.73
C ILE A 220 -22.54 -12.36 -30.25
N CYS A 221 -21.33 -12.03 -30.70
CA CYS A 221 -20.13 -12.86 -30.51
C CYS A 221 -19.49 -12.63 -29.12
N ASN A 222 -20.19 -13.00 -28.06
CA ASN A 222 -19.80 -12.83 -26.66
C ASN A 222 -20.49 -13.88 -25.76
N THR A 223 -20.24 -13.88 -24.46
CA THR A 223 -20.96 -14.68 -23.45
C THR A 223 -21.81 -13.84 -22.50
N VAL A 224 -22.08 -12.58 -22.86
CA VAL A 224 -22.79 -11.60 -22.01
C VAL A 224 -24.23 -12.05 -21.74
N VAL A 225 -24.62 -11.99 -20.46
CA VAL A 225 -25.99 -12.22 -19.99
C VAL A 225 -26.67 -10.87 -19.78
N VAL A 226 -27.96 -10.80 -20.11
CA VAL A 226 -28.80 -9.62 -19.87
C VAL A 226 -29.66 -9.86 -18.63
N SER A 227 -29.42 -9.07 -17.58
CA SER A 227 -30.11 -9.16 -16.30
C SER A 227 -31.06 -7.97 -16.12
N ALA A 228 -32.28 -8.23 -15.63
CA ALA A 228 -33.27 -7.18 -15.33
C ALA A 228 -33.03 -6.51 -13.95
N THR A 229 -32.29 -7.20 -13.07
CA THR A 229 -31.90 -6.78 -11.73
C THR A 229 -30.43 -7.16 -11.51
N PRO A 230 -29.61 -6.32 -10.86
CA PRO A 230 -28.20 -6.64 -10.64
C PRO A 230 -28.05 -7.81 -9.67
N HIS A 231 -27.20 -8.79 -10.00
CA HIS A 231 -26.88 -9.90 -9.09
C HIS A 231 -26.19 -9.36 -7.82
N LYS A 232 -26.49 -9.95 -6.66
CA LYS A 232 -25.85 -9.62 -5.38
C LYS A 232 -25.52 -10.86 -4.56
N ASP A 233 -24.27 -11.30 -4.67
CA ASP A 233 -23.71 -12.30 -3.78
C ASP A 233 -23.48 -11.70 -2.39
N HIS A 234 -24.34 -12.03 -1.44
CA HIS A 234 -24.17 -11.66 -0.03
C HIS A 234 -23.12 -12.59 0.60
N MET A 235 -21.86 -12.15 0.63
CA MET A 235 -20.80 -12.89 1.34
C MET A 235 -20.75 -12.53 2.83
N ASN A 236 -20.66 -13.54 3.69
CA ASN A 236 -20.41 -13.35 5.10
C ASN A 236 -18.94 -12.97 5.40
N ALA A 237 -18.65 -12.59 6.64
CA ALA A 237 -17.31 -12.16 7.07
C ALA A 237 -16.21 -13.25 6.95
N SER A 238 -16.59 -14.51 6.71
CA SER A 238 -15.68 -15.63 6.45
C SER A 238 -15.44 -15.88 4.95
N GLY A 239 -16.05 -15.11 4.07
CA GLY A 239 -15.92 -15.23 2.62
C GLY A 239 -16.77 -16.32 1.98
N VAL A 240 -17.85 -16.75 2.64
CA VAL A 240 -18.82 -17.72 2.08
C VAL A 240 -20.05 -16.96 1.59
N ILE A 241 -20.52 -17.29 0.38
CA ILE A 241 -21.75 -16.72 -0.19
C ILE A 241 -22.96 -17.32 0.56
N GLU A 242 -23.78 -16.46 1.15
CA GLU A 242 -25.06 -16.81 1.74
C GLU A 242 -26.11 -16.89 0.62
N LEU A 243 -26.61 -18.10 0.36
CA LEU A 243 -27.72 -18.33 -0.54
C LEU A 243 -29.03 -17.96 0.17
N ASN A 244 -29.69 -16.88 -0.27
CA ASN A 244 -31.07 -16.61 0.13
C ASN A 244 -32.02 -17.51 -0.68
N ASP A 245 -32.75 -18.39 -0.01
CA ASP A 245 -33.72 -19.32 -0.63
C ASP A 245 -34.90 -18.64 -1.38
N SER A 246 -34.99 -17.30 -1.35
CA SER A 246 -36.11 -16.53 -1.92
C SER A 246 -36.04 -16.26 -3.43
N ASP A 247 -34.87 -16.34 -4.06
CA ASP A 247 -34.64 -15.75 -5.39
C ASP A 247 -34.73 -16.76 -6.55
N THR A 248 -35.35 -17.93 -6.32
CA THR A 248 -35.54 -18.99 -7.33
C THR A 248 -36.65 -18.72 -8.37
N SER A 249 -37.18 -17.49 -8.44
CA SER A 249 -38.22 -17.08 -9.39
C SER A 249 -37.72 -16.10 -10.47
N VAL A 250 -36.80 -16.57 -11.32
CA VAL A 250 -36.43 -15.85 -12.55
C VAL A 250 -37.68 -15.68 -13.42
N THR A 251 -38.19 -14.45 -13.47
CA THR A 251 -39.45 -14.13 -14.15
C THR A 251 -39.22 -14.01 -15.65
N LEU A 252 -39.36 -15.13 -16.37
CA LEU A 252 -39.40 -15.14 -17.83
C LEU A 252 -40.65 -14.39 -18.33
N VAL A 253 -40.45 -13.24 -18.96
CA VAL A 253 -41.52 -12.51 -19.64
C VAL A 253 -41.94 -13.30 -20.88
N ARG A 254 -43.13 -13.92 -20.84
CA ARG A 254 -43.82 -14.46 -22.02
C ARG A 254 -44.83 -13.44 -22.56
N PRO A 255 -44.94 -13.27 -23.89
CA PRO A 255 -46.06 -12.54 -24.48
C PRO A 255 -47.36 -13.37 -24.35
N VAL A 256 -48.49 -12.68 -24.23
CA VAL A 256 -49.81 -13.29 -24.01
C VAL A 256 -50.38 -13.86 -25.32
N VAL A 257 -50.73 -15.15 -25.30
CA VAL A 257 -51.61 -15.80 -26.29
C VAL A 257 -52.66 -16.60 -25.51
N THR A 258 -53.91 -16.55 -25.98
CA THR A 258 -55.12 -16.98 -25.25
C THR A 258 -55.29 -18.49 -25.10
N ASP A 259 -55.89 -18.90 -23.98
CA ASP A 259 -56.05 -20.29 -23.52
C ASP A 259 -56.91 -21.21 -24.41
N ALA A 260 -56.54 -22.49 -24.46
CA ALA A 260 -57.44 -23.62 -24.65
C ALA A 260 -56.92 -24.88 -23.91
N ILE A 261 -57.84 -25.72 -23.43
CA ILE A 261 -57.62 -26.76 -22.41
C ILE A 261 -57.20 -28.12 -23.00
N ALA A 262 -56.20 -28.80 -22.41
CA ALA A 262 -56.13 -30.28 -22.32
C ALA A 262 -55.09 -30.77 -21.28
N ASN A 263 -55.34 -31.95 -20.70
CA ASN A 263 -54.52 -32.57 -19.63
C ASN A 263 -53.29 -33.33 -20.15
N GLY A 264 -52.20 -33.39 -19.36
CA GLY A 264 -51.08 -34.32 -19.61
C GLY A 264 -49.92 -34.19 -18.61
N THR A 265 -49.58 -35.29 -17.94
CA THR A 265 -48.50 -35.47 -16.94
C THR A 265 -47.10 -34.98 -17.36
N ASP A 266 -46.43 -34.21 -16.50
CA ASP A 266 -45.02 -33.79 -16.64
C ASP A 266 -44.00 -34.88 -16.24
N PRO A 267 -42.94 -35.09 -17.03
CA PRO A 267 -41.66 -35.65 -16.59
C PRO A 267 -40.61 -34.52 -16.44
N ALA A 268 -40.24 -34.17 -15.20
CA ALA A 268 -39.34 -33.05 -14.92
C ALA A 268 -38.19 -33.41 -13.96
N SER A 269 -37.14 -34.07 -14.48
CA SER A 269 -35.86 -34.27 -13.77
C SER A 269 -34.61 -33.80 -14.52
N ASP A 270 -34.64 -33.72 -15.85
CA ASP A 270 -33.39 -33.70 -16.65
C ASP A 270 -32.88 -32.30 -17.06
N ARG A 271 -33.58 -31.22 -16.66
CA ARG A 271 -33.28 -29.87 -17.18
C ARG A 271 -32.12 -29.12 -16.51
N TYR A 272 -31.54 -29.65 -15.42
CA TYR A 272 -30.43 -28.98 -14.70
C TYR A 272 -29.07 -29.69 -14.78
N ALA A 273 -29.00 -30.94 -15.25
CA ALA A 273 -27.76 -31.74 -15.19
C ALA A 273 -26.62 -31.25 -16.13
N ARG A 274 -26.94 -30.56 -17.23
CA ARG A 274 -25.95 -30.13 -18.23
C ARG A 274 -25.25 -28.79 -17.95
N LEU A 275 -25.69 -28.01 -16.96
CA LEU A 275 -25.04 -26.74 -16.61
C LEU A 275 -23.82 -26.90 -15.69
N THR A 276 -23.63 -28.08 -15.10
CA THR A 276 -22.54 -28.38 -14.17
C THR A 276 -21.20 -28.73 -14.83
N GLU A 277 -21.18 -29.18 -16.10
CA GLU A 277 -19.94 -29.60 -16.78
C GLU A 277 -19.10 -28.44 -17.35
N SER A 278 -19.60 -27.21 -17.34
CA SER A 278 -18.87 -26.03 -17.84
C SER A 278 -18.23 -25.18 -16.73
N ARG A 279 -18.35 -25.57 -15.46
CA ARG A 279 -17.87 -24.80 -14.29
C ARG A 279 -16.88 -25.56 -13.39
N SER A 280 -15.90 -26.26 -13.96
CA SER A 280 -14.73 -26.72 -13.20
C SER A 280 -13.49 -27.00 -14.07
N ILE A 281 -12.38 -26.30 -13.80
CA ILE A 281 -11.03 -26.66 -14.29
C ILE A 281 -10.17 -27.13 -13.10
N THR A 282 -10.71 -28.05 -12.31
CA THR A 282 -9.98 -28.87 -11.33
C THR A 282 -10.82 -30.12 -11.03
N PRO A 283 -10.28 -31.35 -11.17
CA PRO A 283 -11.02 -32.55 -10.79
C PRO A 283 -11.04 -32.68 -9.25
N SER A 284 -12.23 -32.55 -8.66
CA SER A 284 -12.48 -32.99 -7.28
C SER A 284 -12.81 -34.48 -7.26
N PRO A 285 -12.32 -35.28 -6.29
CA PRO A 285 -12.69 -36.68 -6.18
C PRO A 285 -14.19 -36.84 -5.84
N PRO A 286 -14.85 -37.92 -6.29
CA PRO A 286 -16.30 -38.06 -6.18
C PRO A 286 -16.78 -38.26 -4.74
N PRO A 287 -17.97 -37.74 -4.37
CA PRO A 287 -18.55 -37.94 -3.06
C PRO A 287 -19.15 -39.34 -2.94
N ASN A 288 -18.66 -40.15 -1.98
CA ASN A 288 -19.32 -41.41 -1.62
C ASN A 288 -20.61 -41.13 -0.83
N ALA A 289 -21.71 -41.73 -1.28
CA ALA A 289 -22.98 -41.73 -0.57
C ALA A 289 -22.90 -42.50 0.77
N PRO A 290 -23.77 -42.22 1.75
CA PRO A 290 -23.62 -42.72 3.11
C PRO A 290 -24.17 -44.14 3.28
N THR A 291 -23.30 -45.11 3.59
CA THR A 291 -23.71 -46.48 3.92
C THR A 291 -23.15 -46.91 5.28
N SER A 292 -24.05 -47.13 6.23
CA SER A 292 -23.92 -47.96 7.45
C SER A 292 -22.57 -48.00 8.20
N LEU A 293 -22.56 -47.48 9.43
CA LEU A 293 -21.63 -47.88 10.49
C LEU A 293 -21.61 -49.40 10.68
N PRO A 294 -20.43 -50.00 10.91
CA PRO A 294 -20.26 -50.72 12.18
C PRO A 294 -18.87 -50.60 12.84
N LEU A 295 -18.90 -50.53 14.17
CA LEU A 295 -18.00 -51.11 15.17
C LEU A 295 -16.47 -51.25 14.91
N LYS A 296 -15.70 -50.56 15.78
CA LYS A 296 -14.38 -50.92 16.38
C LYS A 296 -13.58 -52.07 15.74
N GLN A 297 -12.32 -51.78 15.39
CA GLN A 297 -11.18 -52.47 16.02
C GLN A 297 -9.86 -51.69 15.94
N THR A 298 -8.99 -51.94 16.93
CA THR A 298 -7.64 -51.38 17.10
C THR A 298 -6.60 -52.12 16.29
N HIS A 299 -5.67 -51.43 15.63
CA HIS A 299 -4.35 -52.00 15.34
C HIS A 299 -3.23 -50.96 15.22
N VAL A 300 -2.07 -51.30 15.78
CA VAL A 300 -0.77 -50.61 15.64
C VAL A 300 0.15 -51.54 14.83
N PRO A 301 0.95 -51.03 13.88
CA PRO A 301 2.42 -51.05 13.99
C PRO A 301 3.04 -49.70 13.54
N SER A 302 3.89 -49.00 14.31
CA SER A 302 5.28 -49.28 14.74
C SER A 302 6.37 -48.98 13.70
N LEU A 303 7.39 -48.22 14.15
CA LEU A 303 8.77 -48.04 13.62
C LEU A 303 9.14 -46.65 13.07
N SER A 304 9.59 -45.79 13.98
CA SER A 304 10.72 -44.85 13.82
C SER A 304 12.06 -45.64 14.01
N PRO A 305 13.30 -45.06 13.92
CA PRO A 305 13.66 -43.64 13.87
C PRO A 305 14.83 -43.25 12.92
N ILE A 306 15.17 -41.95 12.91
CA ILE A 306 16.55 -41.42 13.07
C ILE A 306 16.42 -39.99 13.63
N SER A 307 17.34 -39.61 14.51
CA SER A 307 17.26 -38.40 15.35
C SER A 307 18.21 -37.29 14.90
N SER A 308 17.83 -36.04 15.22
CA SER A 308 18.69 -35.17 16.04
C SER A 308 17.88 -34.09 16.78
N SER A 309 18.15 -33.98 18.08
CA SER A 309 17.70 -32.94 19.03
C SER A 309 18.35 -31.57 18.68
N ALA A 310 18.01 -30.40 19.24
CA ALA A 310 17.14 -29.97 20.35
C ALA A 310 16.72 -28.48 20.13
N GLU A 311 16.16 -27.66 21.05
CA GLU A 311 15.82 -27.84 22.48
C GLU A 311 14.63 -26.94 22.92
N THR A 312 14.25 -27.12 24.20
CA THR A 312 13.27 -26.44 25.07
C THR A 312 12.96 -24.94 24.92
N SER A 313 11.67 -24.59 25.03
CA SER A 313 11.16 -23.49 25.89
C SER A 313 9.75 -23.84 26.41
N PRO A 314 9.31 -23.33 27.58
CA PRO A 314 8.27 -23.99 28.38
C PRO A 314 6.83 -23.60 28.03
N MET A 315 5.89 -24.49 28.39
CA MET A 315 4.45 -24.27 28.29
C MET A 315 3.95 -23.23 29.29
N SER A 316 2.94 -22.45 28.87
CA SER A 316 1.95 -21.87 29.79
C SER A 316 0.56 -22.28 29.32
N GLU A 317 -0.12 -23.11 30.11
CA GLU A 317 -1.52 -23.44 29.87
C GLU A 317 -2.42 -22.25 30.22
N SER A 318 -3.46 -22.02 29.43
CA SER A 318 -4.58 -21.16 29.82
C SER A 318 -5.91 -21.92 29.62
N PRO A 319 -6.86 -21.82 30.57
CA PRO A 319 -8.01 -22.72 30.61
C PRO A 319 -9.13 -22.33 29.62
N PRO A 320 -9.97 -23.29 29.20
CA PRO A 320 -11.04 -23.02 28.23
C PRO A 320 -12.23 -22.30 28.88
N MET A 321 -12.44 -21.03 28.53
CA MET A 321 -13.68 -20.32 28.88
C MET A 321 -14.84 -20.73 27.98
N LYS A 322 -15.92 -21.25 28.60
CA LYS A 322 -17.18 -21.62 27.95
C LYS A 322 -17.89 -20.38 27.40
N LEU A 323 -18.18 -20.36 26.10
CA LEU A 323 -19.02 -19.33 25.50
C LEU A 323 -20.49 -19.56 25.89
N LYS A 324 -21.05 -18.69 26.73
CA LYS A 324 -22.51 -18.64 26.96
C LYS A 324 -23.17 -17.83 25.84
N ALA A 325 -24.18 -18.41 25.22
CA ALA A 325 -25.05 -17.68 24.29
C ALA A 325 -25.81 -16.56 25.02
N ILE A 326 -25.90 -15.38 24.39
CA ILE A 326 -26.73 -14.26 24.83
C ILE A 326 -27.70 -13.93 23.70
N THR A 327 -28.99 -13.96 24.01
CA THR A 327 -30.09 -13.61 23.10
C THR A 327 -30.30 -12.09 23.03
N PRO A 328 -30.59 -11.51 21.85
CA PRO A 328 -30.97 -10.11 21.75
C PRO A 328 -32.49 -9.92 21.92
N THR A 329 -32.90 -9.02 22.80
CA THR A 329 -34.28 -8.49 22.86
C THR A 329 -34.29 -6.97 23.02
N ALA A 330 -35.45 -6.37 22.71
CA ALA A 330 -35.82 -4.97 22.93
C ALA A 330 -35.30 -3.89 21.94
N ARG A 331 -36.14 -3.65 20.92
CA ARG A 331 -36.52 -2.34 20.34
C ARG A 331 -36.00 -1.07 21.06
N VAL A 332 -35.47 -0.13 20.28
CA VAL A 332 -35.52 1.31 20.58
C VAL A 332 -36.14 2.05 19.40
N LYS A 333 -37.04 3.00 19.67
CA LYS A 333 -37.78 3.80 18.66
C LYS A 333 -36.99 5.05 18.28
N SER A 334 -37.00 5.44 17.01
CA SER A 334 -36.56 6.76 16.58
C SER A 334 -37.63 7.83 16.83
N LEU A 335 -37.21 8.98 17.36
CA LEU A 335 -38.05 10.17 17.51
C LEU A 335 -37.68 11.17 16.41
N VAL A 336 -38.64 11.49 15.54
CA VAL A 336 -38.50 12.57 14.55
C VAL A 336 -39.39 13.74 14.97
N ALA A 337 -38.78 14.85 15.34
CA ALA A 337 -39.48 16.10 15.64
C ALA A 337 -39.79 16.88 14.34
N LYS A 338 -40.96 17.52 14.29
CA LYS A 338 -41.43 18.39 13.19
C LYS A 338 -41.26 19.88 13.54
N LEU A 339 -41.47 20.71 12.50
CA LEU A 339 -41.79 22.16 12.42
C LEU A 339 -40.63 23.10 12.03
N PRO A 340 -40.92 24.28 11.42
CA PRO A 340 -42.11 24.66 10.63
C PRO A 340 -41.78 25.32 9.26
N LYS A 341 -42.83 25.62 8.47
CA LYS A 341 -42.75 26.39 7.21
C LYS A 341 -42.90 27.90 7.45
N GLY A 342 -42.32 28.73 6.57
CA GLY A 342 -42.63 30.15 6.39
C GLY A 342 -42.45 30.56 4.91
N PRO A 343 -43.29 31.42 4.29
CA PRO A 343 -43.38 31.51 2.82
C PRO A 343 -43.07 32.89 2.22
N PHE A 344 -42.43 32.98 1.03
CA PHE A 344 -42.52 34.19 0.19
C PHE A 344 -42.54 33.95 -1.33
N LYS A 345 -43.15 34.93 -2.01
CA LYS A 345 -43.75 34.89 -3.35
C LYS A 345 -42.77 34.95 -4.53
N SER A 346 -43.16 34.25 -5.60
CA SER A 346 -43.17 34.67 -7.02
C SER A 346 -42.61 36.06 -7.36
N ASN A 347 -41.79 36.13 -8.44
CA ASN A 347 -42.19 36.96 -9.57
C ASN A 347 -41.65 36.48 -10.92
N ASN A 348 -42.43 36.73 -11.97
CA ASN A 348 -42.28 36.19 -13.32
C ASN A 348 -41.69 37.25 -14.28
N LYS A 349 -40.73 36.91 -15.15
CA LYS A 349 -40.41 37.69 -16.38
C LYS A 349 -39.89 36.79 -17.52
N ASN A 350 -40.77 36.48 -18.46
CA ASN A 350 -40.40 36.01 -19.80
C ASN A 350 -39.70 37.11 -20.61
N LYS A 351 -38.74 36.76 -21.48
CA LYS A 351 -38.64 37.29 -22.86
C LYS A 351 -37.72 36.44 -23.77
N PHE A 352 -38.34 35.90 -24.82
CA PHE A 352 -37.85 35.61 -26.18
C PHE A 352 -36.67 34.66 -26.47
N ASN A 353 -36.97 33.69 -27.36
CA ASN A 353 -36.05 32.84 -28.11
C ASN A 353 -35.20 33.61 -29.13
N MET A 354 -34.06 33.03 -29.52
CA MET A 354 -33.74 32.87 -30.95
C MET A 354 -33.08 31.50 -31.20
N ASN A 355 -33.21 30.99 -32.43
CA ASN A 355 -33.13 29.57 -32.76
C ASN A 355 -31.73 28.94 -32.66
N SER A 356 -31.67 27.71 -32.14
CA SER A 356 -30.69 26.68 -32.55
C SER A 356 -31.38 25.32 -32.69
N VAL A 357 -30.86 24.48 -33.57
CA VAL A 357 -31.48 23.22 -34.02
C VAL A 357 -31.61 22.24 -32.84
N LYS A 358 -32.80 21.64 -32.68
CA LYS A 358 -33.08 20.67 -31.61
C LYS A 358 -32.80 19.24 -32.07
N PHE A 359 -31.83 18.60 -31.44
CA PHE A 359 -31.86 17.15 -31.25
C PHE A 359 -32.86 16.80 -30.13
N PRO A 360 -33.54 15.63 -30.17
CA PRO A 360 -34.59 15.30 -29.20
C PRO A 360 -34.02 15.04 -27.79
N LYS A 361 -34.27 15.96 -26.86
CA LYS A 361 -34.09 15.75 -25.40
C LYS A 361 -35.44 15.57 -24.70
N SER A 362 -35.77 14.33 -24.36
CA SER A 362 -36.76 13.89 -23.36
C SER A 362 -36.64 12.36 -23.25
N LEU A 363 -36.86 11.69 -22.12
CA LEU A 363 -37.76 12.01 -21.01
C LEU A 363 -37.07 12.05 -19.64
N SER A 364 -37.60 12.89 -18.76
CA SER A 364 -37.72 12.56 -17.34
C SER A 364 -39.19 12.64 -16.94
N GLN A 365 -39.60 11.79 -16.00
CA GLN A 365 -40.97 11.58 -15.51
C GLN A 365 -41.92 10.79 -16.44
N GLY A 366 -42.14 9.51 -16.09
CA GLY A 366 -43.35 8.75 -16.44
C GLY A 366 -43.24 7.81 -17.63
N SER A 367 -42.56 6.68 -17.48
CA SER A 367 -42.69 5.54 -18.40
C SER A 367 -42.65 4.18 -17.68
N THR A 368 -43.09 3.15 -18.40
CA THR A 368 -43.25 1.75 -17.98
C THR A 368 -41.91 1.07 -17.66
N PRO A 369 -41.90 -0.16 -17.08
CA PRO A 369 -40.66 -0.88 -16.74
C PRO A 369 -39.69 -1.17 -17.90
N SER A 370 -40.07 -0.83 -19.14
CA SER A 370 -39.35 -1.07 -20.40
C SER A 370 -38.18 -0.13 -20.69
N ASP A 371 -38.12 1.07 -20.07
CA ASP A 371 -37.12 2.10 -20.42
C ASP A 371 -35.83 2.06 -19.58
N ARG A 372 -35.61 1.00 -18.81
CA ARG A 372 -34.36 0.83 -18.06
C ARG A 372 -33.31 0.18 -18.95
N ARG A 373 -32.13 0.82 -19.04
CA ARG A 373 -30.95 0.25 -19.72
C ARG A 373 -30.71 -1.19 -19.22
N PRO A 374 -30.55 -2.18 -20.13
CA PRO A 374 -30.24 -3.55 -19.74
C PRO A 374 -28.95 -3.61 -18.91
N ILE A 375 -28.95 -4.44 -17.86
CA ILE A 375 -27.74 -4.69 -17.08
C ILE A 375 -27.01 -5.84 -17.75
N PHE A 376 -25.82 -5.56 -18.28
CA PHE A 376 -24.97 -6.55 -18.93
C PHE A 376 -23.99 -7.13 -17.91
N GLU A 377 -23.98 -8.45 -17.77
CA GLU A 377 -23.08 -9.20 -16.90
C GLU A 377 -22.23 -10.14 -17.76
N ALA A 378 -20.91 -10.16 -17.56
CA ALA A 378 -19.95 -10.84 -18.44
C ALA A 378 -18.78 -11.44 -17.65
N GLU A 379 -18.18 -12.51 -18.16
CA GLU A 379 -16.97 -13.12 -17.57
C GLU A 379 -15.73 -12.22 -17.74
N SER A 380 -15.65 -11.46 -18.83
CA SER A 380 -14.55 -10.55 -19.13
C SER A 380 -15.04 -9.12 -19.34
N PRO A 381 -14.37 -8.11 -18.74
CA PRO A 381 -14.75 -6.70 -18.91
C PRO A 381 -14.50 -6.20 -20.34
N ASP A 382 -13.61 -6.85 -21.11
CA ASP A 382 -13.39 -6.56 -22.53
C ASP A 382 -14.67 -6.81 -23.34
N GLU A 383 -15.44 -7.86 -23.02
CA GLU A 383 -16.72 -8.15 -23.70
C GLU A 383 -17.82 -7.16 -23.30
N LEU A 384 -17.85 -6.80 -22.01
CA LEU A 384 -18.78 -5.81 -21.48
C LEU A 384 -18.57 -4.45 -22.17
N ALA A 385 -17.33 -4.05 -22.43
CA ALA A 385 -17.03 -2.83 -23.19
C ALA A 385 -17.57 -2.88 -24.63
N LEU A 386 -17.43 -4.02 -25.32
CA LEU A 386 -17.90 -4.20 -26.69
C LEU A 386 -19.43 -4.19 -26.81
N VAL A 387 -20.15 -4.84 -25.89
CA VAL A 387 -21.63 -4.84 -25.90
C VAL A 387 -22.18 -3.46 -25.54
N ASN A 388 -21.55 -2.74 -24.60
CA ASN A 388 -21.92 -1.35 -24.29
C ASN A 388 -21.63 -0.39 -25.46
N ALA A 389 -20.58 -0.63 -26.24
CA ALA A 389 -20.33 0.11 -27.48
C ALA A 389 -21.43 -0.15 -28.52
N ALA A 390 -21.80 -1.41 -28.76
CA ALA A 390 -22.89 -1.77 -29.68
C ALA A 390 -24.23 -1.13 -29.29
N TYR A 391 -24.56 -1.16 -27.98
CA TYR A 391 -25.74 -0.50 -27.43
C TYR A 391 -25.79 1.02 -27.70
N SER A 392 -24.63 1.67 -27.77
CA SER A 392 -24.53 3.12 -28.02
C SER A 392 -24.76 3.50 -29.50
N TYR A 393 -24.88 2.51 -30.38
CA TYR A 393 -25.22 2.62 -31.80
C TYR A 393 -26.55 1.91 -32.13
N ASP A 394 -27.48 1.89 -31.17
CA ASP A 394 -28.80 1.24 -31.22
C ASP A 394 -28.82 -0.27 -31.50
N CYS A 395 -27.64 -0.91 -31.58
CA CYS A 395 -27.46 -2.35 -31.71
C CYS A 395 -27.49 -3.02 -30.32
N CYS A 396 -28.69 -3.24 -29.80
CA CYS A 396 -28.90 -3.69 -28.43
C CYS A 396 -29.11 -5.21 -28.32
N LEU A 397 -28.26 -5.91 -27.57
CA LEU A 397 -28.56 -7.26 -27.08
C LEU A 397 -29.72 -7.18 -26.08
N ILE A 398 -30.88 -7.75 -26.41
CA ILE A 398 -32.09 -7.72 -25.56
C ILE A 398 -32.12 -8.94 -24.64
N ASN A 399 -31.86 -10.13 -25.20
CA ASN A 399 -31.92 -11.39 -24.47
C ASN A 399 -30.97 -12.41 -25.09
N ARG A 400 -30.37 -13.26 -24.25
CA ARG A 400 -29.49 -14.35 -24.64
C ARG A 400 -29.92 -15.62 -23.93
N SER A 401 -30.42 -16.58 -24.70
CA SER A 401 -30.61 -17.97 -24.27
C SER A 401 -29.51 -18.85 -24.88
N PRO A 402 -29.35 -20.12 -24.44
CA PRO A 402 -28.34 -21.02 -25.00
C PRO A 402 -28.49 -21.28 -26.51
N ASN A 403 -29.73 -21.23 -27.03
CA ASN A 403 -30.07 -21.59 -28.41
C ASN A 403 -30.54 -20.41 -29.27
N HIS A 404 -30.93 -19.28 -28.66
CA HIS A 404 -31.48 -18.11 -29.36
C HIS A 404 -30.98 -16.81 -28.75
N VAL A 405 -30.62 -15.86 -29.61
CA VAL A 405 -30.19 -14.50 -29.26
C VAL A 405 -31.14 -13.49 -29.90
N LEU A 406 -31.67 -12.56 -29.11
CA LEU A 406 -32.53 -11.46 -29.56
C LEU A 406 -31.73 -10.16 -29.54
N VAL A 407 -31.58 -9.54 -30.72
CA VAL A 407 -30.86 -8.28 -30.91
C VAL A 407 -31.78 -7.26 -31.57
N ASN A 408 -31.85 -6.04 -31.05
CA ASN A 408 -32.37 -4.90 -31.80
C ASN A 408 -31.28 -4.42 -32.75
N VAL A 409 -31.58 -4.41 -34.04
CA VAL A 409 -30.65 -3.98 -35.10
C VAL A 409 -31.20 -2.69 -35.72
N PRO A 410 -30.38 -1.62 -35.88
CA PRO A 410 -30.84 -0.40 -36.53
C PRO A 410 -31.37 -0.69 -37.94
N GLY A 411 -32.54 -0.14 -38.28
CA GLY A 411 -33.23 -0.38 -39.55
C GLY A 411 -34.08 -1.65 -39.63
N GLU A 412 -33.62 -2.79 -39.08
CA GLU A 412 -34.38 -4.07 -39.11
C GLU A 412 -35.29 -4.29 -37.89
N GLY A 413 -35.04 -3.61 -36.77
CA GLY A 413 -35.77 -3.81 -35.51
C GLY A 413 -35.30 -5.05 -34.74
N VAL A 414 -36.20 -5.72 -34.02
CA VAL A 414 -35.85 -6.89 -33.20
C VAL A 414 -35.72 -8.14 -34.08
N VAL A 415 -34.49 -8.63 -34.21
CA VAL A 415 -34.15 -9.82 -35.00
C VAL A 415 -33.76 -10.97 -34.07
N GLU A 416 -34.24 -12.17 -34.37
CA GLU A 416 -33.87 -13.40 -33.69
C GLU A 416 -32.81 -14.17 -34.48
N TYR A 417 -31.79 -14.65 -33.77
CA TYR A 417 -30.74 -15.53 -34.29
C TYR A 417 -30.72 -16.84 -33.51
N GLU A 418 -30.85 -17.96 -34.23
CA GLU A 418 -30.60 -19.30 -33.71
C GLU A 418 -29.07 -19.50 -33.56
N VAL A 419 -28.61 -19.86 -32.36
CA VAL A 419 -27.20 -20.16 -32.07
C VAL A 419 -26.97 -21.65 -32.25
N LEU A 420 -26.22 -22.02 -33.29
CA LEU A 420 -25.97 -23.42 -33.65
C LEU A 420 -24.81 -24.02 -32.83
N LYS A 421 -23.73 -23.26 -32.63
CA LYS A 421 -22.59 -23.65 -31.79
C LYS A 421 -21.82 -22.42 -31.32
N ILE A 422 -21.39 -22.42 -30.06
CA ILE A 422 -20.43 -21.44 -29.51
C ILE A 422 -19.07 -22.12 -29.42
N LEU A 423 -18.04 -21.47 -29.95
CA LEU A 423 -16.64 -21.88 -29.86
C LEU A 423 -15.97 -20.99 -28.78
N PRO A 424 -15.87 -21.46 -27.52
CA PRO A 424 -15.41 -20.65 -26.39
C PRO A 424 -13.95 -20.23 -26.57
N PHE A 425 -13.56 -19.15 -25.90
CA PHE A 425 -12.19 -18.64 -25.94
C PHE A 425 -11.18 -19.68 -25.43
N ASP A 426 -10.14 -19.98 -26.22
CA ASP A 426 -8.98 -20.78 -25.81
C ASP A 426 -7.73 -19.89 -25.85
N SER A 427 -6.96 -19.84 -24.75
CA SER A 427 -5.71 -19.08 -24.62
C SER A 427 -4.66 -19.41 -25.69
N ASN A 428 -4.68 -20.61 -26.27
CA ASN A 428 -3.80 -21.00 -27.38
C ASN A 428 -4.28 -20.41 -28.71
N ARG A 429 -5.58 -20.48 -28.95
CA ARG A 429 -6.28 -20.05 -30.18
C ARG A 429 -6.39 -18.51 -30.25
N LYS A 430 -6.64 -17.87 -29.10
CA LYS A 430 -6.79 -16.41 -28.86
C LYS A 430 -7.94 -15.75 -29.62
N CYS A 431 -8.94 -16.53 -30.01
CA CYS A 431 -10.21 -16.05 -30.55
C CYS A 431 -11.37 -16.79 -29.88
N MET A 432 -12.57 -16.25 -30.10
CA MET A 432 -13.87 -16.80 -29.76
C MET A 432 -14.73 -16.70 -31.01
N SER A 433 -15.56 -17.70 -31.28
CA SER A 433 -16.51 -17.65 -32.40
C SER A 433 -17.90 -18.12 -31.99
N VAL A 434 -18.91 -17.67 -32.74
CA VAL A 434 -20.31 -18.11 -32.60
C VAL A 434 -20.84 -18.38 -34.02
N VAL A 435 -21.41 -19.56 -34.23
CA VAL A 435 -22.16 -19.89 -35.44
C VAL A 435 -23.63 -19.58 -35.20
N VAL A 436 -24.22 -18.73 -36.04
CA VAL A 436 -25.63 -18.35 -35.97
C VAL A 436 -26.35 -18.53 -37.30
N ARG A 437 -27.67 -18.71 -37.23
CA ARG A 437 -28.61 -18.67 -38.35
C ARG A 437 -29.65 -17.59 -38.07
N LYS A 438 -29.93 -16.69 -39.02
CA LYS A 438 -30.96 -15.66 -38.88
C LYS A 438 -32.34 -16.31 -39.01
N THR A 439 -33.25 -16.11 -38.04
CA THR A 439 -34.58 -16.71 -38.10
C THR A 439 -35.32 -16.22 -39.35
N GLY A 440 -35.73 -17.15 -40.21
CA GLY A 440 -36.39 -16.86 -41.49
C GLY A 440 -35.49 -16.94 -42.73
N THR A 441 -34.16 -17.06 -42.60
CA THR A 441 -33.26 -17.37 -43.72
C THR A 441 -32.54 -18.70 -43.51
N GLN A 442 -31.99 -19.27 -44.59
CA GLN A 442 -31.14 -20.46 -44.54
C GLN A 442 -29.64 -20.10 -44.43
N GLU A 443 -29.30 -18.82 -44.25
CA GLU A 443 -27.90 -18.38 -44.16
C GLU A 443 -27.31 -18.73 -42.79
N VAL A 444 -26.24 -19.52 -42.80
CA VAL A 444 -25.42 -19.81 -41.62
C VAL A 444 -24.19 -18.90 -41.66
N ILE A 445 -23.95 -18.17 -40.58
CA ILE A 445 -22.83 -17.22 -40.48
C ILE A 445 -22.00 -17.56 -39.24
N LEU A 446 -20.71 -17.76 -39.46
CA LEU A 446 -19.70 -17.78 -38.42
C LEU A 446 -19.25 -16.34 -38.14
N TYR A 447 -19.43 -15.87 -36.92
CA TYR A 447 -18.81 -14.65 -36.41
C TYR A 447 -17.64 -15.00 -35.51
N THR A 448 -16.51 -14.32 -35.70
CA THR A 448 -15.27 -14.58 -34.98
C THR A 448 -14.66 -13.26 -34.50
N LYS A 449 -14.27 -13.23 -33.21
CA LYS A 449 -13.48 -12.14 -32.62
C LYS A 449 -12.18 -12.69 -32.04
N GLY A 450 -11.09 -11.93 -32.08
CA GLY A 450 -9.87 -12.34 -31.41
C GLY A 450 -8.68 -11.42 -31.57
N ALA A 451 -7.51 -11.94 -31.17
CA ALA A 451 -6.24 -11.24 -31.34
C ALA A 451 -5.90 -11.06 -32.83
N ASP A 452 -5.33 -9.90 -33.15
CA ASP A 452 -4.79 -9.52 -34.46
C ASP A 452 -4.01 -10.65 -35.14
N SER A 453 -3.00 -11.21 -34.45
CA SER A 453 -2.12 -12.26 -34.96
C SER A 453 -2.83 -13.58 -35.28
N SER A 454 -3.93 -13.91 -34.59
CA SER A 454 -4.72 -15.12 -34.86
C SER A 454 -5.71 -14.90 -36.01
N ILE A 455 -6.42 -13.78 -36.02
CA ILE A 455 -7.46 -13.52 -37.03
C ILE A 455 -6.84 -13.16 -38.37
N MET A 456 -5.82 -12.28 -38.41
CA MET A 456 -5.20 -11.84 -39.66
C MET A 456 -4.50 -12.98 -40.43
N SER A 457 -4.03 -14.02 -39.72
CA SER A 457 -3.46 -15.23 -40.33
C SER A 457 -4.52 -16.25 -40.79
N SER A 458 -5.78 -16.10 -40.34
CA SER A 458 -6.91 -16.97 -40.70
C SER A 458 -7.83 -16.39 -41.78
N LEU A 459 -7.56 -15.16 -42.25
CA LEU A 459 -8.33 -14.52 -43.32
C LEU A 459 -8.13 -15.23 -44.67
N ALA A 460 -9.16 -15.23 -45.52
CA ALA A 460 -9.11 -15.84 -46.87
C ALA A 460 -8.00 -15.23 -47.74
N PRO A 461 -7.28 -15.98 -48.60
CA PRO A 461 -6.23 -15.41 -49.45
C PRO A 461 -6.76 -14.37 -50.45
N CYS A 462 -6.17 -13.16 -50.48
CA CYS A 462 -6.52 -12.11 -51.46
C CYS A 462 -5.45 -11.99 -52.56
N ALA A 463 -5.87 -11.64 -53.78
CA ALA A 463 -4.94 -11.24 -54.83
C ALA A 463 -4.29 -9.87 -54.50
N PRO A 464 -2.97 -9.69 -54.73
CA PRO A 464 -2.30 -8.42 -54.49
C PRO A 464 -2.87 -7.32 -55.37
N GLY A 465 -3.27 -6.20 -54.76
CA GLY A 465 -3.90 -5.06 -55.45
C GLY A 465 -5.43 -5.05 -55.46
N SER A 466 -6.10 -6.11 -54.96
CA SER A 466 -7.55 -6.09 -54.70
C SER A 466 -7.93 -5.08 -53.60
N GLU A 467 -9.19 -4.65 -53.56
CA GLU A 467 -9.67 -3.74 -52.50
C GLU A 467 -9.55 -4.39 -51.11
N GLU A 468 -9.88 -5.67 -50.97
CA GLU A 468 -9.69 -6.42 -49.72
C GLU A 468 -8.23 -6.42 -49.24
N TYR A 469 -7.27 -6.52 -50.16
CA TYR A 469 -5.84 -6.46 -49.82
C TYR A 469 -5.47 -5.07 -49.25
N ARG A 470 -5.95 -3.99 -49.88
CA ARG A 470 -5.74 -2.62 -49.39
C ARG A 470 -6.38 -2.38 -48.02
N LEU A 471 -7.62 -2.85 -47.83
CA LEU A 471 -8.35 -2.75 -46.56
C LEU A 471 -7.62 -3.49 -45.42
N ARG A 472 -7.01 -4.65 -45.72
CA ARG A 472 -6.19 -5.41 -44.76
C ARG A 472 -4.91 -4.68 -44.39
N GLU A 473 -4.17 -4.12 -45.35
CA GLU A 473 -2.98 -3.31 -45.05
C GLU A 473 -3.31 -2.08 -44.20
N GLN A 474 -4.38 -1.34 -44.56
CA GLN A 474 -4.85 -0.19 -43.78
C GLN A 474 -5.24 -0.59 -42.36
N THR A 475 -6.02 -1.68 -42.20
CA THR A 475 -6.44 -2.16 -40.88
C THR A 475 -5.24 -2.66 -40.06
N GLN A 476 -4.27 -3.34 -40.68
CA GLN A 476 -3.02 -3.74 -40.02
C GLN A 476 -2.18 -2.54 -39.57
N HIS A 477 -2.14 -1.47 -40.37
CA HIS A 477 -1.48 -0.23 -39.99
C HIS A 477 -2.17 0.43 -38.79
N GLN A 478 -3.51 0.53 -38.79
CA GLN A 478 -4.28 1.09 -37.67
C GLN A 478 -4.16 0.24 -36.39
N LEU A 479 -4.19 -1.09 -36.50
CA LEU A 479 -3.92 -2.00 -35.38
C LEU A 479 -2.55 -1.71 -34.73
N ASN A 480 -1.51 -1.49 -35.54
CA ASN A 480 -0.19 -1.11 -35.04
C ASN A 480 -0.18 0.28 -34.37
N VAL A 481 -1.04 1.21 -34.81
CA VAL A 481 -1.20 2.54 -34.19
C VAL A 481 -1.94 2.42 -32.85
N TYR A 482 -3.05 1.67 -32.78
CA TYR A 482 -3.80 1.42 -31.55
C TYR A 482 -2.96 0.69 -30.50
N ALA A 483 -2.19 -0.31 -30.93
CA ALA A 483 -1.24 -1.02 -30.06
C ALA A 483 -0.10 -0.12 -29.55
N ARG A 484 0.29 0.93 -30.28
CA ARG A 484 1.23 1.96 -29.79
C ARG A 484 0.58 2.99 -28.87
N GLN A 485 -0.75 3.14 -28.92
CA GLN A 485 -1.54 4.02 -28.05
C GLN A 485 -1.96 3.36 -26.73
N GLY A 486 -1.61 2.09 -26.51
CA GLY A 486 -1.99 1.34 -25.30
C GLY A 486 -3.36 0.69 -25.33
N LEU A 487 -4.07 0.77 -26.45
CA LEU A 487 -5.37 0.14 -26.61
C LEU A 487 -5.18 -1.38 -26.75
N ARG A 488 -6.00 -2.16 -26.04
CA ARG A 488 -6.21 -3.58 -26.31
C ARG A 488 -6.89 -3.70 -27.66
N VAL A 489 -6.22 -4.34 -28.61
CA VAL A 489 -6.73 -4.54 -29.97
C VAL A 489 -7.41 -5.89 -30.13
N LEU A 490 -8.59 -5.88 -30.74
CA LEU A 490 -9.31 -7.08 -31.18
C LEU A 490 -9.76 -6.89 -32.63
N VAL A 491 -9.72 -7.97 -33.40
CA VAL A 491 -10.14 -8.01 -34.81
C VAL A 491 -11.42 -8.82 -34.92
N MET A 492 -12.36 -8.29 -35.70
CA MET A 492 -13.67 -8.88 -35.98
C MET A 492 -13.71 -9.38 -37.41
N ALA A 493 -14.14 -10.62 -37.59
CA ALA A 493 -14.26 -11.26 -38.90
C ALA A 493 -15.54 -12.11 -38.97
N LYS A 494 -16.01 -12.37 -40.19
CA LYS A 494 -17.15 -13.26 -40.46
C LYS A 494 -16.77 -14.30 -41.51
N ARG A 495 -17.51 -15.39 -41.60
CA ARG A 495 -17.53 -16.29 -42.76
C ARG A 495 -18.98 -16.75 -42.98
N LYS A 496 -19.51 -16.54 -44.19
CA LYS A 496 -20.74 -17.22 -44.60
C LYS A 496 -20.40 -18.70 -44.84
N LEU A 497 -21.22 -19.59 -44.28
CA LEU A 497 -21.06 -21.04 -44.37
C LEU A 497 -22.25 -21.62 -45.13
N ASP A 498 -21.98 -22.53 -46.07
CA ASP A 498 -23.03 -23.32 -46.68
C ASP A 498 -23.60 -24.33 -45.67
N ALA A 499 -24.91 -24.54 -45.71
CA ALA A 499 -25.60 -25.40 -44.74
C ALA A 499 -25.12 -26.86 -44.78
N THR A 500 -24.64 -27.32 -45.94
CA THR A 500 -24.01 -28.62 -46.16
C THR A 500 -22.68 -28.72 -45.41
N ASP A 501 -21.79 -27.76 -45.63
CA ASP A 501 -20.44 -27.72 -45.06
C ASP A 501 -20.49 -27.64 -43.53
N PHE A 502 -21.42 -26.84 -43.00
CA PHE A 502 -21.65 -26.78 -41.56
C PHE A 502 -22.17 -28.11 -41.00
N SER A 503 -23.08 -28.80 -41.71
CA SER A 503 -23.62 -30.08 -41.26
C SER A 503 -22.55 -31.19 -41.25
N GLU A 504 -21.69 -31.24 -42.27
CA GLU A 504 -20.56 -32.17 -42.33
C GLU A 504 -19.57 -31.90 -41.18
N TRP A 505 -19.14 -30.65 -41.03
CA TRP A 505 -18.25 -30.25 -39.94
C TRP A 505 -18.86 -30.55 -38.56
N TYR A 506 -20.15 -30.30 -38.38
CA TYR A 506 -20.85 -30.54 -37.12
C TYR A 506 -20.91 -32.04 -36.76
N SER A 507 -21.08 -32.92 -37.75
CA SER A 507 -20.98 -34.38 -37.55
C SER A 507 -19.57 -34.79 -37.09
N GLN A 508 -18.53 -34.34 -37.80
CA GLN A 508 -17.13 -34.59 -37.43
C GLN A 508 -16.78 -34.01 -36.05
N HIS A 509 -17.38 -32.87 -35.70
CA HIS A 509 -17.20 -32.24 -34.39
C HIS A 509 -17.84 -33.06 -33.27
N GLN A 510 -19.04 -33.61 -33.47
CA GLN A 510 -19.67 -34.51 -32.50
C GLN A 510 -18.83 -35.77 -32.24
N GLU A 511 -18.23 -36.35 -33.29
CA GLU A 511 -17.28 -37.47 -33.13
C GLU A 511 -16.05 -37.08 -32.30
N CYS A 512 -15.56 -35.85 -32.45
CA CYS A 512 -14.48 -35.30 -31.62
C CYS A 512 -14.90 -35.09 -30.16
N GLU A 513 -16.12 -34.60 -29.90
CA GLU A 513 -16.67 -34.42 -28.54
C GLU A 513 -16.91 -35.75 -27.81
N LEU A 514 -17.33 -36.79 -28.54
CA LEU A 514 -17.55 -38.15 -28.03
C LEU A 514 -16.24 -38.95 -27.86
N SER A 515 -15.10 -38.44 -28.32
CA SER A 515 -13.84 -39.17 -28.27
C SER A 515 -13.21 -39.16 -26.87
N MET A 516 -12.91 -40.36 -26.33
CA MET A 516 -12.29 -40.50 -25.00
C MET A 516 -10.79 -40.17 -24.99
N GLU A 517 -10.09 -40.32 -26.12
CA GLU A 517 -8.65 -40.08 -26.23
C GLU A 517 -8.34 -38.74 -26.89
N ASN A 518 -7.47 -37.94 -26.25
CA ASN A 518 -7.01 -36.64 -26.74
C ASN A 518 -8.15 -35.66 -27.11
N ARG A 519 -9.31 -35.79 -26.45
CA ARG A 519 -10.55 -35.03 -26.69
C ARG A 519 -10.31 -33.54 -26.93
N GLU A 520 -9.65 -32.87 -25.98
CA GLU A 520 -9.35 -31.44 -26.06
C GLU A 520 -8.53 -31.03 -27.28
N LYS A 521 -7.59 -31.89 -27.71
CA LYS A 521 -6.76 -31.62 -28.89
C LYS A 521 -7.61 -31.75 -30.16
N LYS A 522 -8.41 -32.81 -30.29
CA LYS A 522 -9.31 -33.03 -31.44
C LYS A 522 -10.36 -31.93 -31.56
N ILE A 523 -10.98 -31.53 -30.45
CA ILE A 523 -11.91 -30.39 -30.38
C ILE A 523 -11.23 -29.10 -30.86
N ARG A 524 -9.99 -28.81 -30.39
CA ARG A 524 -9.23 -27.63 -30.81
C ARG A 524 -8.88 -27.65 -32.30
N GLU A 525 -8.49 -28.80 -32.83
CA GLU A 525 -8.21 -28.98 -34.27
C GLU A 525 -9.48 -28.79 -35.11
N SER A 526 -10.61 -29.36 -34.68
CA SER A 526 -11.93 -29.17 -35.29
C SER A 526 -12.37 -27.70 -35.29
N PHE A 527 -12.17 -26.96 -34.19
CA PHE A 527 -12.41 -25.50 -34.15
C PHE A 527 -11.53 -24.74 -35.14
N GLY A 528 -10.24 -25.08 -35.24
CA GLY A 528 -9.32 -24.46 -36.20
C GLY A 528 -9.76 -24.62 -37.66
N LEU A 529 -10.28 -25.79 -38.03
CA LEU A 529 -10.79 -26.06 -39.39
C LEU A 529 -11.97 -25.13 -39.78
N LEU A 530 -12.86 -24.83 -38.83
CA LEU A 530 -14.00 -23.94 -39.07
C LEU A 530 -13.55 -22.48 -39.24
N GLU A 531 -12.51 -22.09 -38.51
CA GLU A 531 -12.03 -20.70 -38.37
C GLU A 531 -11.01 -20.27 -39.43
N HIS A 532 -10.86 -21.03 -40.52
CA HIS A 532 -10.11 -20.61 -41.70
C HIS A 532 -10.99 -19.90 -42.74
N ASN A 533 -10.35 -19.19 -43.68
CA ASN A 533 -10.97 -18.45 -44.78
C ASN A 533 -11.99 -17.38 -44.33
N LEU A 534 -11.63 -16.61 -43.30
CA LEU A 534 -12.47 -15.54 -42.75
C LEU A 534 -12.41 -14.25 -43.62
N THR A 535 -13.51 -13.50 -43.65
CA THR A 535 -13.62 -12.15 -44.22
C THR A 535 -13.48 -11.11 -43.11
N LEU A 536 -12.57 -10.15 -43.26
CA LEU A 536 -12.35 -9.07 -42.30
C LEU A 536 -13.54 -8.09 -42.29
N LEU A 537 -14.07 -7.77 -41.10
CA LEU A 537 -15.07 -6.70 -40.93
C LEU A 537 -14.43 -5.41 -40.38
N GLY A 538 -13.55 -5.54 -39.39
CA GLY A 538 -12.90 -4.40 -38.77
C GLY A 538 -12.09 -4.75 -37.52
N SER A 539 -11.68 -3.72 -36.80
CA SER A 539 -10.95 -3.84 -35.53
C SER A 539 -11.46 -2.86 -34.48
N THR A 540 -11.17 -3.15 -33.22
CA THR A 540 -11.52 -2.32 -32.06
C THR A 540 -10.27 -2.02 -31.22
N GLY A 541 -10.23 -0.84 -30.61
CA GLY A 541 -9.25 -0.43 -29.61
C GLY A 541 -9.95 -0.07 -28.30
N ILE A 542 -9.67 -0.87 -27.26
CA ILE A 542 -10.26 -0.76 -25.92
C ILE A 542 -9.18 -0.23 -24.95
N GLU A 543 -9.48 0.81 -24.19
CA GLU A 543 -8.60 1.38 -23.17
C GLU A 543 -8.80 0.69 -21.80
N ASP A 544 -7.70 0.32 -21.13
CA ASP A 544 -7.67 -0.15 -19.73
C ASP A 544 -7.35 1.05 -18.83
N ARG A 545 -8.41 1.70 -18.32
CA ARG A 545 -8.31 3.05 -17.74
C ARG A 545 -7.53 3.08 -16.41
N LEU A 546 -6.56 3.99 -16.31
CA LEU A 546 -5.82 4.27 -15.07
C LEU A 546 -6.71 4.86 -13.97
N GLN A 547 -6.38 4.61 -12.69
CA GLN A 547 -7.04 5.28 -11.57
C GLN A 547 -6.74 6.78 -11.56
N GLU A 548 -7.71 7.57 -11.10
CA GLU A 548 -7.61 9.02 -10.89
C GLU A 548 -6.33 9.42 -10.12
N GLY A 549 -5.43 10.16 -10.78
CA GLY A 549 -4.20 10.71 -10.19
C GLY A 549 -3.00 9.77 -10.09
N VAL A 550 -3.04 8.59 -10.73
CA VAL A 550 -1.90 7.67 -10.81
C VAL A 550 -0.67 8.28 -11.49
N PRO A 551 -0.77 8.97 -12.65
CA PRO A 551 0.40 9.53 -13.33
C PRO A 551 1.10 10.64 -12.52
N GLU A 552 0.34 11.43 -11.76
CA GLU A 552 0.85 12.46 -10.86
C GLU A 552 1.57 11.82 -9.66
N ALA A 553 0.91 10.86 -8.99
CA ALA A 553 1.48 10.17 -7.83
C ALA A 553 2.78 9.42 -8.18
N ILE A 554 2.83 8.71 -9.32
CA ILE A 554 4.06 8.05 -9.80
C ILE A 554 5.15 9.07 -10.08
N ALA A 555 4.84 10.18 -10.75
CA ALA A 555 5.82 11.23 -11.02
C ALA A 555 6.40 11.82 -9.71
N SER A 556 5.57 12.10 -8.70
CA SER A 556 6.03 12.57 -7.38
C SER A 556 6.91 11.55 -6.66
N LEU A 557 6.52 10.27 -6.65
CA LEU A 557 7.30 9.19 -6.03
C LEU A 557 8.67 9.01 -6.73
N LEU A 558 8.72 9.01 -8.06
CA LEU A 558 9.97 8.97 -8.83
C LEU A 558 10.83 10.22 -8.58
N GLN A 559 10.24 11.42 -8.53
CA GLN A 559 10.96 12.67 -8.20
C GLN A 559 11.52 12.70 -6.78
N SER A 560 10.86 12.04 -5.83
CA SER A 560 11.44 11.81 -4.50
C SER A 560 12.73 10.98 -4.60
N GLY A 561 12.81 10.08 -5.58
CA GLY A 561 13.87 9.12 -5.84
C GLY A 561 13.60 7.72 -5.27
N ILE A 562 12.32 7.34 -5.16
CA ILE A 562 11.88 5.95 -4.95
C ILE A 562 11.95 5.22 -6.29
N VAL A 563 12.43 3.98 -6.31
CA VAL A 563 12.46 3.14 -7.51
C VAL A 563 11.17 2.32 -7.58
N ILE A 564 10.42 2.44 -8.68
CA ILE A 564 9.13 1.75 -8.85
C ILE A 564 9.29 0.55 -9.79
N TRP A 565 8.80 -0.60 -9.33
CA TRP A 565 8.78 -1.87 -10.06
C TRP A 565 7.33 -2.28 -10.27
N VAL A 566 6.89 -2.40 -11.52
CA VAL A 566 5.54 -2.89 -11.85
C VAL A 566 5.62 -4.37 -12.19
N LEU A 567 4.90 -5.20 -11.45
CA LEU A 567 4.94 -6.66 -11.55
C LEU A 567 3.57 -7.19 -11.98
N THR A 568 3.35 -7.43 -13.28
CA THR A 568 2.05 -7.77 -13.84
C THR A 568 2.00 -9.16 -14.49
N GLY A 569 0.81 -9.77 -14.51
CA GLY A 569 0.51 -10.96 -15.32
C GLY A 569 0.32 -10.69 -16.81
N ASP A 570 0.20 -9.42 -17.22
CA ASP A 570 -0.15 -9.03 -18.59
C ASP A 570 0.94 -9.29 -19.65
N LYS A 571 0.54 -9.17 -20.92
CA LYS A 571 1.44 -9.14 -22.07
C LYS A 571 2.38 -7.92 -22.01
N THR A 572 3.58 -8.10 -22.54
CA THR A 572 4.63 -7.08 -22.60
C THR A 572 4.22 -5.78 -23.28
N GLU A 573 3.50 -5.83 -24.41
CA GLU A 573 3.09 -4.61 -25.14
C GLU A 573 2.13 -3.76 -24.30
N THR A 574 1.03 -4.36 -23.82
CA THR A 574 0.04 -3.70 -22.95
C THR A 574 0.69 -3.11 -21.71
N ALA A 575 1.57 -3.87 -21.05
CA ALA A 575 2.27 -3.45 -19.86
C ALA A 575 3.21 -2.25 -20.11
N ILE A 576 3.95 -2.23 -21.24
CA ILE A 576 4.81 -1.09 -21.63
C ILE A 576 3.96 0.16 -21.86
N ASN A 577 2.81 0.02 -22.52
CA ASN A 577 1.94 1.17 -22.79
C ASN A 577 1.31 1.74 -21.52
N VAL A 578 0.86 0.88 -20.60
CA VAL A 578 0.38 1.32 -19.28
C VAL A 578 1.51 2.02 -18.50
N ALA A 579 2.76 1.56 -18.60
CA ALA A 579 3.92 2.25 -18.02
C ALA A 579 4.17 3.64 -18.65
N TYR A 580 3.95 3.84 -19.95
CA TYR A 580 3.97 5.16 -20.57
C TYR A 580 2.81 6.05 -20.11
N SER A 581 1.57 5.54 -20.12
CA SER A 581 0.38 6.29 -19.68
C SER A 581 0.47 6.71 -18.21
N ALA A 582 1.06 5.85 -17.36
CA ALA A 582 1.29 6.10 -15.95
C ALA A 582 2.54 6.98 -15.66
N ARG A 583 3.22 7.49 -16.70
CA ARG A 583 4.49 8.25 -16.62
C ARG A 583 5.61 7.54 -15.83
N LEU A 584 5.60 6.21 -15.82
CA LEU A 584 6.71 5.39 -15.31
C LEU A 584 7.88 5.35 -16.31
N PHE A 585 7.54 5.34 -17.61
CA PHE A 585 8.50 5.46 -18.71
C PHE A 585 8.34 6.82 -19.41
N ASN A 586 9.44 7.51 -19.67
CA ASN A 586 9.43 8.70 -20.54
C ASN A 586 9.79 8.27 -21.98
N PRO A 587 9.25 8.94 -23.02
CA PRO A 587 9.60 8.63 -24.43
C PRO A 587 11.09 8.78 -24.79
N GLN A 588 11.87 9.44 -23.94
CA GLN A 588 13.33 9.63 -24.07
C GLN A 588 14.15 8.54 -23.34
N MET A 589 13.52 7.58 -22.66
CA MET A 589 14.21 6.51 -21.94
C MET A 589 14.60 5.36 -22.86
N ASP A 590 15.80 4.81 -22.63
CA ASP A 590 16.24 3.58 -23.30
C ASP A 590 15.60 2.36 -22.65
N ILE A 591 14.85 1.57 -23.43
CA ILE A 591 14.17 0.36 -22.93
C ILE A 591 15.04 -0.88 -23.18
N LEU A 592 15.63 -1.41 -22.10
CA LEU A 592 16.34 -2.68 -22.09
C LEU A 592 15.32 -3.84 -22.01
N ARG A 593 15.40 -4.81 -22.93
CA ARG A 593 14.45 -5.94 -23.00
C ARG A 593 15.14 -7.27 -22.72
N LEU A 594 14.73 -7.96 -21.66
CA LEU A 594 15.24 -9.27 -21.24
C LEU A 594 14.26 -10.39 -21.60
N THR A 595 14.38 -10.91 -22.81
CA THR A 595 13.63 -12.07 -23.33
C THR A 595 14.58 -13.21 -23.67
N ALA A 596 14.73 -14.19 -22.78
CA ALA A 596 15.59 -15.36 -23.00
C ALA A 596 14.78 -16.66 -23.02
N ARG A 597 15.27 -17.66 -23.79
CA ARG A 597 14.69 -19.01 -23.86
C ARG A 597 15.50 -20.07 -23.11
N SER A 598 16.69 -19.72 -22.62
CA SER A 598 17.59 -20.59 -21.85
C SER A 598 18.37 -19.79 -20.81
N ARG A 599 18.97 -20.48 -19.82
CA ARG A 599 19.82 -19.89 -18.78
C ARG A 599 21.00 -19.11 -19.38
N ASP A 600 21.73 -19.73 -20.29
CA ASP A 600 22.95 -19.14 -20.87
C ASP A 600 22.63 -17.93 -21.76
N SER A 601 21.47 -17.95 -22.43
CA SER A 601 20.94 -16.79 -23.16
C SER A 601 20.59 -15.63 -22.23
N ALA A 602 20.02 -15.90 -21.04
CA ALA A 602 19.74 -14.86 -20.05
C ALA A 602 21.04 -14.26 -19.49
N GLU A 603 22.02 -15.11 -19.16
CA GLU A 603 23.34 -14.71 -18.68
C GLU A 603 24.07 -13.83 -19.70
N ALA A 604 24.12 -14.25 -20.97
CA ALA A 604 24.74 -13.49 -22.05
C ALA A 604 24.06 -12.12 -22.26
N CYS A 605 22.71 -12.05 -22.23
CA CYS A 605 21.99 -10.78 -22.37
C CYS A 605 22.24 -9.82 -21.20
N ILE A 606 22.24 -10.30 -19.95
CA ILE A 606 22.51 -9.46 -18.78
C ILE A 606 23.95 -8.92 -18.83
N ASN A 607 24.93 -9.79 -19.11
CA ASN A 607 26.33 -9.39 -19.21
C ASN A 607 26.60 -8.47 -20.41
N PHE A 608 25.88 -8.63 -21.53
CA PHE A 608 25.94 -7.72 -22.67
C PHE A 608 25.52 -6.29 -22.25
N TYR A 609 24.34 -6.14 -21.65
CA TYR A 609 23.84 -4.82 -21.22
C TYR A 609 24.70 -4.21 -20.11
N LEU A 610 25.22 -4.99 -19.16
CA LEU A 610 26.15 -4.50 -18.14
C LEU A 610 27.44 -3.96 -18.77
N ASN A 611 28.07 -4.71 -19.66
CA ASN A 611 29.28 -4.28 -20.36
C ASN A 611 29.05 -3.04 -21.25
N GLU A 612 27.87 -2.91 -21.88
CA GLU A 612 27.50 -1.74 -22.66
C GLU A 612 27.34 -0.49 -21.78
N ILE A 613 26.67 -0.62 -20.64
CA ILE A 613 26.51 0.45 -19.64
C ILE A 613 27.86 0.86 -19.05
N GLU A 614 28.72 -0.10 -18.70
CA GLU A 614 30.05 0.17 -18.15
C GLU A 614 30.99 0.81 -19.17
N LYS A 615 30.91 0.44 -20.46
CA LYS A 615 31.61 1.17 -21.53
C LYS A 615 31.15 2.62 -21.63
N GLN A 616 29.83 2.88 -21.66
CA GLN A 616 29.28 4.24 -21.68
C GLN A 616 29.67 5.08 -20.45
N LEU A 617 29.93 4.44 -19.30
CA LEU A 617 30.43 5.11 -18.10
C LEU A 617 31.94 5.42 -18.18
N ASN A 618 32.74 4.49 -18.72
CA ASN A 618 34.20 4.57 -18.77
C ASN A 618 34.75 5.41 -19.94
N ASP A 619 33.97 5.61 -21.00
CA ASP A 619 34.32 6.49 -22.12
C ASP A 619 34.14 7.96 -21.68
N VAL A 620 35.09 8.46 -20.88
CA VAL A 620 35.05 9.78 -20.23
C VAL A 620 35.88 10.77 -21.03
N ASP A 621 35.26 11.36 -22.06
CA ASP A 621 35.75 12.59 -22.68
C ASP A 621 34.74 13.74 -22.49
N TYR A 622 35.26 14.97 -22.35
CA TYR A 622 34.76 15.93 -21.35
C TYR A 622 33.55 16.80 -21.80
N SER A 623 32.92 16.53 -22.94
CA SER A 623 32.13 17.54 -23.68
C SER A 623 30.62 17.28 -23.82
N ILE A 624 30.11 16.06 -23.63
CA ILE A 624 28.68 15.73 -23.88
C ILE A 624 27.96 15.31 -22.59
N ARG A 625 27.69 16.30 -21.71
CA ARG A 625 26.84 16.08 -20.51
C ARG A 625 25.33 16.00 -20.81
N SER A 626 24.88 16.45 -21.98
CA SER A 626 23.44 16.59 -22.28
C SER A 626 22.71 15.27 -22.57
N ASP A 627 23.42 14.22 -22.99
CA ASP A 627 22.79 12.96 -23.46
C ASP A 627 22.88 11.82 -22.42
N ARG A 628 23.59 12.04 -21.31
CA ARG A 628 23.78 11.05 -20.21
C ARG A 628 22.63 10.97 -19.21
N ASP A 629 21.64 11.87 -19.29
CA ASP A 629 20.49 11.94 -18.36
C ASP A 629 19.26 11.17 -18.87
N LYS A 630 19.40 10.41 -19.98
CA LYS A 630 18.39 9.45 -20.45
C LYS A 630 18.28 8.30 -19.44
N GLY A 631 17.23 8.35 -18.62
CA GLY A 631 16.89 7.24 -17.72
C GLY A 631 16.72 5.93 -18.50
N ARG A 632 17.10 4.81 -17.90
CA ARG A 632 16.93 3.48 -18.52
C ARG A 632 15.79 2.73 -17.85
N ALA A 633 14.98 2.05 -18.66
CA ALA A 633 13.86 1.23 -18.22
C ALA A 633 14.13 -0.24 -18.54
N LEU A 634 13.86 -1.16 -17.60
CA LEU A 634 14.07 -2.60 -17.81
C LEU A 634 12.73 -3.33 -17.96
N VAL A 635 12.56 -4.09 -19.05
CA VAL A 635 11.39 -4.96 -19.28
C VAL A 635 11.81 -6.42 -19.29
N VAL A 636 11.17 -7.25 -18.46
CA VAL A 636 11.53 -8.66 -18.26
C VAL A 636 10.29 -9.56 -18.41
N ASP A 637 10.40 -10.64 -19.18
CA ASP A 637 9.35 -11.66 -19.32
C ASP A 637 9.40 -12.70 -18.19
N GLY A 638 8.23 -13.18 -17.75
CA GLY A 638 8.06 -14.17 -16.69
C GLY A 638 8.81 -15.48 -16.92
N LYS A 639 9.09 -15.85 -18.19
CA LYS A 639 9.93 -17.00 -18.52
C LYS A 639 11.41 -16.75 -18.25
N THR A 640 11.93 -15.57 -18.63
CA THR A 640 13.30 -15.13 -18.30
C THR A 640 13.49 -15.09 -16.78
N LEU A 641 12.48 -14.58 -16.05
CA LEU A 641 12.46 -14.50 -14.60
C LEU A 641 12.63 -15.86 -13.90
N THR A 642 12.07 -16.95 -14.44
CA THR A 642 12.29 -18.30 -13.91
C THR A 642 13.77 -18.69 -13.92
N PHE A 643 14.51 -18.36 -14.99
CA PHE A 643 15.95 -18.66 -15.08
C PHE A 643 16.79 -17.74 -14.20
N ILE A 644 16.38 -16.49 -14.01
CA ILE A 644 17.08 -15.50 -13.16
C ILE A 644 16.89 -15.80 -11.67
N LEU A 645 15.68 -16.20 -11.26
CA LEU A 645 15.32 -16.44 -9.86
C LEU A 645 15.69 -17.85 -9.37
N ASP A 646 16.09 -18.77 -10.25
CA ASP A 646 16.62 -20.07 -9.84
C ASP A 646 17.96 -19.87 -9.10
N LEU A 647 17.99 -20.27 -7.83
CA LEU A 647 19.16 -20.25 -6.95
C LEU A 647 20.39 -20.96 -7.56
N ARG A 648 20.19 -21.96 -8.41
CA ARG A 648 21.29 -22.67 -9.10
C ARG A 648 21.95 -21.86 -10.20
N SER A 649 21.26 -20.84 -10.73
CA SER A 649 21.73 -20.05 -11.87
C SER A 649 22.83 -19.05 -11.50
N ASN A 650 22.89 -18.60 -10.25
CA ASN A 650 23.67 -17.46 -9.76
C ASN A 650 23.43 -16.12 -10.50
N LEU A 651 22.39 -16.02 -11.35
CA LEU A 651 22.11 -14.82 -12.17
C LEU A 651 21.45 -13.68 -11.38
N THR A 652 20.97 -13.94 -10.17
CA THR A 652 20.32 -12.97 -9.28
C THR A 652 21.17 -11.72 -9.03
N LYS A 653 22.48 -11.89 -8.80
CA LYS A 653 23.39 -10.77 -8.48
C LYS A 653 23.69 -9.89 -9.71
N PRO A 654 24.09 -10.44 -10.88
CA PRO A 654 24.17 -9.68 -12.12
C PRO A 654 22.87 -8.97 -12.49
N PHE A 655 21.72 -9.65 -12.34
CA PHE A 655 20.41 -9.04 -12.58
C PHE A 655 20.16 -7.83 -11.67
N LEU A 656 20.39 -7.97 -10.36
CA LEU A 656 20.24 -6.85 -9.43
C LEU A 656 21.22 -5.70 -9.72
N GLN A 657 22.45 -5.98 -10.14
CA GLN A 657 23.41 -4.96 -10.58
C GLN A 657 22.88 -4.19 -11.80
N LEU A 658 22.30 -4.89 -12.79
CA LEU A 658 21.67 -4.24 -13.95
C LEU A 658 20.47 -3.36 -13.53
N THR A 659 19.63 -3.82 -12.61
CA THR A 659 18.48 -3.03 -12.13
C THR A 659 18.87 -1.74 -11.40
N LYS A 660 20.05 -1.67 -10.77
CA LYS A 660 20.56 -0.44 -10.12
C LYS A 660 20.85 0.69 -11.12
N TYR A 661 21.12 0.36 -12.39
CA TYR A 661 21.32 1.35 -13.45
C TYR A 661 20.02 1.74 -14.16
N CYS A 662 18.88 1.18 -13.75
CA CYS A 662 17.56 1.45 -14.33
C CYS A 662 16.72 2.29 -13.36
N SER A 663 15.98 3.27 -13.89
CA SER A 663 15.09 4.13 -13.11
C SER A 663 13.79 3.42 -12.72
N SER A 664 13.34 2.48 -13.54
CA SER A 664 12.11 1.71 -13.38
C SER A 664 12.24 0.32 -13.99
N VAL A 665 11.51 -0.65 -13.43
CA VAL A 665 11.52 -2.05 -13.87
C VAL A 665 10.08 -2.52 -14.09
N LEU A 666 9.85 -3.25 -15.18
CA LEU A 666 8.56 -3.81 -15.56
C LEU A 666 8.71 -5.32 -15.79
N CYS A 667 8.10 -6.12 -14.92
CA CYS A 667 8.04 -7.57 -15.06
C CYS A 667 6.67 -7.96 -15.62
N CYS A 668 6.66 -8.61 -16.77
CA CYS A 668 5.45 -9.03 -17.49
C CYS A 668 5.24 -10.54 -17.34
N ARG A 669 3.99 -11.02 -17.38
CA ARG A 669 3.63 -12.43 -17.17
C ARG A 669 4.21 -13.05 -15.88
N ALA A 670 4.37 -12.25 -14.84
CA ALA A 670 4.90 -12.69 -13.55
C ALA A 670 3.83 -13.45 -12.74
N THR A 671 4.16 -14.63 -12.23
CA THR A 671 3.26 -15.40 -11.35
C THR A 671 3.27 -14.83 -9.91
N PRO A 672 2.20 -15.03 -9.11
CA PRO A 672 2.13 -14.57 -7.70
C PRO A 672 3.35 -14.95 -6.84
N LEU A 673 3.92 -16.13 -7.10
CA LEU A 673 5.10 -16.62 -6.40
C LEU A 673 6.39 -15.93 -6.89
N GLN A 674 6.53 -15.70 -8.20
CA GLN A 674 7.64 -14.89 -8.75
C GLN A 674 7.62 -13.45 -8.22
N LYS A 675 6.43 -12.82 -8.10
CA LYS A 675 6.30 -11.48 -7.50
C LYS A 675 6.88 -11.44 -6.09
N ALA A 676 6.47 -12.40 -5.24
CA ALA A 676 6.97 -12.51 -3.88
C ALA A 676 8.49 -12.78 -3.82
N PHE A 677 9.01 -13.63 -4.70
CA PHE A 677 10.46 -13.88 -4.77
C PHE A 677 11.26 -12.65 -5.19
N LEU A 678 10.78 -11.82 -6.13
CA LEU A 678 11.44 -10.57 -6.50
C LEU A 678 11.55 -9.61 -5.32
N VAL A 679 10.46 -9.41 -4.57
CA VAL A 679 10.46 -8.60 -3.34
C VAL A 679 11.47 -9.14 -2.33
N LYS A 680 11.45 -10.46 -2.09
CA LYS A 680 12.40 -11.13 -1.18
C LYS A 680 13.85 -10.89 -1.58
N VAL A 681 14.17 -11.10 -2.86
CA VAL A 681 15.52 -10.95 -3.42
C VAL A 681 16.02 -9.51 -3.29
N VAL A 682 15.21 -8.51 -3.65
CA VAL A 682 15.60 -7.09 -3.51
C VAL A 682 15.82 -6.72 -2.05
N LYS A 683 14.93 -7.18 -1.15
CA LYS A 683 15.03 -6.94 0.29
C LYS A 683 16.28 -7.58 0.92
N GLU A 684 16.55 -8.85 0.65
CA GLU A 684 17.64 -9.60 1.30
C GLU A 684 19.02 -9.27 0.71
N GLU A 685 19.16 -9.20 -0.63
CA GLU A 685 20.45 -8.95 -1.29
C GLU A 685 20.85 -7.46 -1.29
N LEU A 686 19.89 -6.54 -1.44
CA LEU A 686 20.22 -5.10 -1.42
C LEU A 686 20.12 -4.46 -0.03
N ARG A 687 19.43 -5.11 0.94
CA ARG A 687 19.15 -4.57 2.29
C ARG A 687 18.43 -3.21 2.26
N MET A 688 17.50 -3.05 1.32
CA MET A 688 16.75 -1.81 1.09
C MET A 688 15.31 -1.98 1.59
N SER A 689 14.72 -0.90 2.14
CA SER A 689 13.32 -0.91 2.59
C SER A 689 12.35 -1.03 1.41
N THR A 690 11.50 -2.05 1.45
CA THR A 690 10.57 -2.44 0.38
C THR A 690 9.12 -2.19 0.76
N LEU A 691 8.35 -1.61 -0.15
CA LEU A 691 6.89 -1.52 -0.07
C LEU A 691 6.27 -2.31 -1.22
N ALA A 692 5.21 -3.08 -0.94
CA ALA A 692 4.42 -3.75 -1.97
C ALA A 692 2.96 -3.29 -1.90
N ILE A 693 2.34 -3.01 -3.05
CA ILE A 693 0.95 -2.60 -3.19
C ILE A 693 0.19 -3.46 -4.20
N GLY A 694 -1.03 -3.87 -3.83
CA GLY A 694 -1.93 -4.69 -4.63
C GLY A 694 -3.37 -4.68 -4.07
N ASP A 695 -4.35 -5.13 -4.84
CA ASP A 695 -5.76 -5.27 -4.42
C ASP A 695 -6.25 -6.74 -4.41
N GLY A 696 -5.70 -7.58 -5.29
CA GLY A 696 -6.15 -8.96 -5.50
C GLY A 696 -5.45 -10.04 -4.67
N ALA A 697 -6.02 -11.25 -4.70
CA ALA A 697 -5.46 -12.44 -4.06
C ALA A 697 -4.06 -12.84 -4.59
N ASN A 698 -3.75 -12.43 -5.83
CA ASN A 698 -2.46 -12.66 -6.49
C ASN A 698 -1.29 -11.90 -5.85
N ASP A 699 -1.58 -10.84 -5.10
CA ASP A 699 -0.58 -9.93 -4.55
C ASP A 699 -0.37 -10.09 -3.04
N VAL A 700 -1.21 -10.91 -2.38
CA VAL A 700 -1.08 -11.24 -0.95
C VAL A 700 0.33 -11.72 -0.59
N SER A 701 0.90 -12.61 -1.40
CA SER A 701 2.27 -13.12 -1.21
C SER A 701 3.35 -12.05 -1.41
N MET A 702 3.10 -11.05 -2.25
CA MET A 702 3.98 -9.90 -2.48
C MET A 702 3.93 -8.92 -1.29
N ILE A 703 2.71 -8.57 -0.86
CA ILE A 703 2.38 -7.68 0.27
C ILE A 703 2.95 -8.20 1.60
N GLN A 704 2.87 -9.52 1.84
CA GLN A 704 3.41 -10.16 3.04
C GLN A 704 4.94 -10.24 3.08
N MET A 705 5.61 -10.24 1.91
CA MET A 705 7.08 -10.36 1.84
C MET A 705 7.79 -9.02 2.05
N ALA A 706 7.19 -7.93 1.59
CA ALA A 706 7.71 -6.57 1.72
C ALA A 706 7.80 -6.12 3.19
N ASP A 707 8.64 -5.12 3.47
CA ASP A 707 8.73 -4.48 4.79
C ASP A 707 7.44 -3.72 5.14
N VAL A 708 6.79 -3.13 4.14
CA VAL A 708 5.46 -2.53 4.24
C VAL A 708 4.55 -3.09 3.14
N GLY A 709 3.39 -3.60 3.52
CA GLY A 709 2.36 -4.12 2.62
C GLY A 709 1.15 -3.19 2.60
N VAL A 710 0.79 -2.68 1.43
CA VAL A 710 -0.38 -1.81 1.22
C VAL A 710 -1.45 -2.55 0.42
N GLY A 711 -2.66 -2.64 0.96
CA GLY A 711 -3.83 -3.21 0.29
C GLY A 711 -4.71 -2.09 -0.28
N ILE A 712 -5.04 -2.16 -1.57
CA ILE A 712 -6.09 -1.31 -2.16
C ILE A 712 -7.45 -1.98 -1.95
N CYS A 713 -8.44 -1.20 -1.53
CA CYS A 713 -9.77 -1.71 -1.21
C CYS A 713 -10.70 -1.74 -2.45
N GLY A 714 -10.30 -2.53 -3.45
CA GLY A 714 -10.96 -2.69 -4.76
C GLY A 714 -12.25 -3.53 -4.74
N GLN A 715 -12.71 -3.90 -5.94
CA GLN A 715 -13.89 -4.77 -6.13
C GLN A 715 -13.52 -6.27 -6.22
N GLU A 716 -12.27 -6.62 -6.50
CA GLU A 716 -11.81 -8.02 -6.68
C GLU A 716 -11.67 -8.82 -5.36
N GLY A 717 -12.13 -8.25 -4.24
CA GLY A 717 -12.26 -8.90 -2.95
C GLY A 717 -11.43 -8.27 -1.83
N MET A 718 -11.68 -8.67 -0.58
CA MET A 718 -11.00 -8.11 0.60
C MET A 718 -9.69 -8.84 0.97
N GLN A 719 -9.20 -9.78 0.16
CA GLN A 719 -8.08 -10.65 0.56
C GLN A 719 -6.74 -9.90 0.70
N ALA A 720 -6.39 -9.01 -0.23
CA ALA A 720 -5.18 -8.18 -0.09
C ALA A 720 -5.30 -7.23 1.12
N VAL A 721 -6.48 -6.62 1.30
CA VAL A 721 -6.81 -5.75 2.43
C VAL A 721 -6.58 -6.46 3.77
N MET A 722 -7.13 -7.66 3.93
CA MET A 722 -6.99 -8.46 5.16
C MET A 722 -5.55 -8.89 5.44
N ALA A 723 -4.71 -9.04 4.41
CA ALA A 723 -3.30 -9.41 4.53
C ALA A 723 -2.32 -8.21 4.54
N SER A 724 -2.83 -6.98 4.40
CA SER A 724 -2.05 -5.75 4.33
C SER A 724 -1.79 -5.11 5.70
N ASP A 725 -0.68 -4.38 5.81
CA ASP A 725 -0.34 -3.57 6.98
C ASP A 725 -1.11 -2.24 6.99
N PHE A 726 -1.31 -1.65 5.80
CA PHE A 726 -2.06 -0.43 5.56
C PHE A 726 -3.08 -0.66 4.44
N THR A 727 -4.31 -0.21 4.64
CA THR A 727 -5.37 -0.27 3.62
C THR A 727 -5.66 1.12 3.10
N ILE A 728 -5.66 1.32 1.78
CA ILE A 728 -6.04 2.59 1.14
C ILE A 728 -7.17 2.38 0.11
N ALA A 729 -7.90 3.45 -0.23
CA ALA A 729 -9.02 3.37 -1.18
C ALA A 729 -8.60 3.43 -2.66
N LYS A 730 -7.62 4.28 -2.99
CA LYS A 730 -7.10 4.50 -4.35
C LYS A 730 -5.59 4.69 -4.32
N PHE A 731 -4.89 4.40 -5.41
CA PHE A 731 -3.43 4.54 -5.50
C PHE A 731 -2.92 5.95 -5.17
N ARG A 732 -3.62 7.02 -5.59
CA ARG A 732 -3.23 8.43 -5.30
C ARG A 732 -2.98 8.71 -3.82
N ILE A 733 -3.67 8.02 -2.91
CA ILE A 733 -3.54 8.22 -1.46
C ILE A 733 -2.13 7.80 -0.98
N LEU A 734 -1.45 6.88 -1.68
CA LEU A 734 -0.11 6.42 -1.37
C LEU A 734 0.93 7.55 -1.37
N GLU A 735 0.79 8.53 -2.27
CA GLU A 735 1.67 9.70 -2.36
C GLU A 735 1.69 10.47 -1.03
N LYS A 736 0.50 10.84 -0.52
CA LYS A 736 0.37 11.58 0.74
C LYS A 736 0.70 10.72 1.96
N LEU A 737 0.39 9.42 1.93
CA LEU A 737 0.74 8.49 3.00
C LEU A 737 2.26 8.37 3.19
N LEU A 738 3.03 8.26 2.10
CA LEU A 738 4.49 8.15 2.16
C LEU A 738 5.18 9.51 2.36
N LEU A 739 4.94 10.47 1.47
CA LEU A 739 5.69 11.73 1.44
C LEU A 739 5.42 12.63 2.65
N VAL A 740 4.19 12.58 3.20
CA VAL A 740 3.80 13.39 4.36
C VAL A 740 3.86 12.59 5.65
N HIS A 741 3.00 11.56 5.81
CA HIS A 741 2.90 10.84 7.08
C HIS A 741 4.15 10.00 7.37
N GLY A 742 4.66 9.28 6.38
CA GLY A 742 5.91 8.52 6.51
C GLY A 742 7.11 9.39 6.90
N HIS A 743 7.32 10.51 6.18
CA HIS A 743 8.39 11.46 6.51
C HIS A 743 8.31 11.99 7.93
N TRP A 744 7.11 12.40 8.38
CA TRP A 744 6.89 12.89 9.73
C TRP A 744 7.12 11.81 10.80
N ASN A 745 6.58 10.61 10.62
CA ASN A 745 6.69 9.53 11.61
C ASN A 745 8.16 9.13 11.82
N TYR A 746 8.93 8.99 10.74
CA TYR A 746 10.36 8.73 10.79
C TYR A 746 11.14 9.82 11.54
N ASP A 747 10.96 11.09 11.17
CA ASP A 747 11.70 12.22 11.76
C ASP A 747 11.34 12.42 13.24
N ARG A 748 10.07 12.31 13.60
CA ARG A 748 9.58 12.37 15.00
C ARG A 748 10.18 11.27 15.86
N LEU A 749 10.09 10.02 15.40
CA LEU A 749 10.51 8.86 16.18
C LEU A 749 12.04 8.86 16.40
N ALA A 750 12.81 9.14 15.35
CA ALA A 750 14.26 9.30 15.43
C ALA A 750 14.68 10.37 16.46
N ARG A 751 14.03 11.54 16.42
CA ARG A 751 14.34 12.66 17.33
C ARG A 751 13.96 12.38 18.78
N MET A 752 12.81 11.71 18.99
CA MET A 752 12.39 11.29 20.32
C MET A 752 13.36 10.27 20.93
N ILE A 753 13.78 9.25 20.17
CA ILE A 753 14.73 8.22 20.65
C ILE A 753 16.06 8.88 21.05
N ILE A 754 16.59 9.77 20.20
CA ILE A 754 17.82 10.53 20.49
C ILE A 754 17.69 11.31 21.81
N TYR A 755 16.59 12.04 22.01
CA TYR A 755 16.36 12.82 23.22
C TYR A 755 16.21 11.93 24.48
N PHE A 756 15.65 10.72 24.32
CA PHE A 756 15.50 9.78 25.43
C PHE A 756 16.83 9.21 25.91
N PHE A 757 17.74 8.87 25.00
CA PHE A 757 19.11 8.47 25.37
C PHE A 757 19.85 9.62 26.06
N TYR A 758 19.75 10.85 25.54
CA TYR A 758 20.32 12.04 26.18
C TYR A 758 19.85 12.19 27.64
N LYS A 759 18.53 12.20 27.87
CA LYS A 759 17.98 12.52 29.20
C LYS A 759 18.36 11.47 30.25
N ASN A 760 18.35 10.19 29.87
CA ASN A 760 18.71 9.11 30.77
C ASN A 760 20.22 9.11 31.07
N ALA A 761 21.07 9.25 30.04
CA ALA A 761 22.52 9.30 30.22
C ALA A 761 22.96 10.48 31.08
N ALA A 762 22.43 11.69 30.83
CA ALA A 762 22.79 12.88 31.59
C ALA A 762 22.42 12.76 33.09
N PHE A 763 21.30 12.09 33.39
CA PHE A 763 20.90 11.81 34.77
C PHE A 763 21.85 10.81 35.46
N VAL A 764 22.28 9.75 34.76
CA VAL A 764 23.19 8.74 35.33
C VAL A 764 24.61 9.26 35.51
N PHE A 765 25.14 10.03 34.55
CA PHE A 765 26.47 10.64 34.72
C PHE A 765 26.51 11.59 35.92
N LEU A 766 25.42 12.30 36.19
CA LEU A 766 25.26 13.15 37.37
C LEU A 766 25.25 12.33 38.68
N LEU A 767 24.69 11.12 38.70
CA LEU A 767 24.84 10.18 39.82
C LEU A 767 26.28 9.66 39.97
N PHE A 768 26.97 9.40 38.86
CA PHE A 768 28.36 8.95 38.83
C PHE A 768 29.33 10.03 39.34
N TRP A 769 29.15 11.30 38.96
CA TRP A 769 30.00 12.40 39.44
C TRP A 769 29.97 12.56 40.96
N TYR A 770 28.83 12.28 41.61
CA TYR A 770 28.72 12.28 43.07
C TYR A 770 29.56 11.17 43.73
N GLN A 771 29.72 10.00 43.08
CA GLN A 771 30.47 8.87 43.64
C GLN A 771 31.95 9.17 43.89
N LEU A 772 32.52 10.11 43.11
CA LEU A 772 33.89 10.60 43.30
C LEU A 772 34.10 11.29 44.65
N TYR A 773 33.02 11.78 45.29
CA TYR A 773 33.07 12.54 46.53
C TYR A 773 32.64 11.73 47.76
N CYS A 774 31.78 10.71 47.59
CA CYS A 774 31.37 9.82 48.69
C CYS A 774 32.25 8.56 48.82
N GLY A 775 33.48 8.58 48.28
CA GLY A 775 34.43 7.46 48.36
C GLY A 775 33.97 6.19 47.64
N PHE A 776 33.14 6.32 46.59
CA PHE A 776 32.50 5.21 45.88
C PHE A 776 31.69 4.25 46.77
N SER A 777 31.11 4.76 47.85
CA SER A 777 30.23 4.00 48.76
C SER A 777 28.87 3.58 48.16
N GLY A 778 28.48 4.11 47.00
CA GLY A 778 27.13 3.92 46.46
C GLY A 778 26.07 4.82 47.10
N ALA A 779 26.44 5.77 47.96
CA ALA A 779 25.51 6.77 48.46
C ALA A 779 24.96 7.64 47.31
N VAL A 780 23.68 8.04 47.39
CA VAL A 780 23.03 8.88 46.37
C VAL A 780 22.49 10.15 47.00
N MET A 781 22.78 11.30 46.40
CA MET A 781 22.31 12.62 46.87
C MET A 781 20.84 12.92 46.52
N ILE A 782 20.26 12.19 45.56
CA ILE A 782 18.87 12.37 45.11
C ILE A 782 17.98 11.40 45.88
N ASP A 783 16.85 11.91 46.37
CA ASP A 783 15.78 11.13 47.01
C ASP A 783 15.32 9.93 46.16
N GLU A 784 15.12 8.77 46.80
CA GLU A 784 14.75 7.51 46.13
C GLU A 784 13.43 7.60 45.36
N ILE A 785 12.45 8.35 45.89
CA ILE A 785 11.16 8.55 45.24
C ILE A 785 11.34 9.48 44.03
N TYR A 786 12.17 10.53 44.11
CA TYR A 786 12.54 11.31 42.93
C TYR A 786 13.23 10.45 41.86
N LEU A 787 14.23 9.62 42.22
CA LEU A 787 14.91 8.72 41.28
C LEU A 787 13.93 7.83 40.50
N MET A 788 12.94 7.26 41.19
CA MET A 788 11.93 6.38 40.59
C MET A 788 10.98 7.13 39.63
N ILE A 789 10.45 8.28 40.03
CA ILE A 789 9.38 8.97 39.27
C ILE A 789 9.92 9.94 38.21
N TYR A 790 11.17 10.37 38.27
CA TYR A 790 11.76 11.39 37.38
C TYR A 790 11.60 11.06 35.89
N ASN A 791 11.83 9.80 35.53
CA ASN A 791 11.74 9.31 34.16
C ASN A 791 10.32 8.92 33.71
N LEU A 792 9.37 8.80 34.64
CA LEU A 792 7.99 8.35 34.36
C LEU A 792 7.00 9.51 34.35
N ILE A 793 7.14 10.47 35.25
CA ILE A 793 6.19 11.58 35.44
C ILE A 793 6.81 12.88 34.90
N PHE A 794 7.93 13.32 35.47
CA PHE A 794 8.45 14.68 35.23
C PHE A 794 9.01 14.87 33.82
N THR A 795 9.65 13.85 33.23
CA THR A 795 10.32 13.98 31.92
C THR A 795 9.70 13.18 30.77
N ALA A 796 8.54 12.53 30.97
CA ALA A 796 7.93 11.65 29.96
C ALA A 796 7.06 12.39 28.92
N LEU A 797 6.36 13.46 29.30
CA LEU A 797 5.44 14.17 28.40
C LEU A 797 6.13 14.93 27.24
N PRO A 798 7.28 15.61 27.42
CA PRO A 798 7.92 16.32 26.31
C PRO A 798 8.46 15.41 25.18
N PRO A 799 9.12 14.27 25.44
CA PRO A 799 9.44 13.29 24.39
C PRO A 799 8.20 12.81 23.64
N LEU A 800 7.12 12.48 24.35
CA LEU A 800 5.84 12.04 23.76
C LEU A 800 5.26 13.12 22.84
N ALA A 801 5.27 14.39 23.29
CA ALA A 801 4.81 15.52 22.47
C ALA A 801 5.64 15.65 21.17
N ILE A 802 6.97 15.53 21.24
CA ILE A 802 7.85 15.51 20.05
C ILE A 802 7.51 14.33 19.13
N GLY A 803 7.41 13.12 19.68
CA GLY A 803 7.17 11.88 18.93
C GLY A 803 5.83 11.82 18.19
N VAL A 804 4.82 12.59 18.62
CA VAL A 804 3.50 12.64 17.99
C VAL A 804 3.27 13.91 17.16
N TYR A 805 3.64 15.09 17.68
CA TYR A 805 3.15 16.37 17.16
C TYR A 805 4.18 17.27 16.47
N ASP A 806 5.50 17.04 16.60
CA ASP A 806 6.50 17.92 15.97
C ASP A 806 6.40 17.86 14.43
N LYS A 807 6.36 19.02 13.77
CA LYS A 807 6.26 19.16 12.31
C LYS A 807 7.41 20.00 11.76
N LYS A 808 8.51 19.32 11.42
CA LYS A 808 9.71 19.94 10.83
C LYS A 808 9.45 20.65 9.50
N ILE A 809 8.54 20.12 8.68
CA ILE A 809 8.13 20.66 7.36
C ILE A 809 6.61 20.53 7.25
N ILE A 810 5.95 21.53 6.64
CA ILE A 810 4.51 21.56 6.36
C ILE A 810 4.17 20.53 5.26
N ASP A 811 2.97 19.96 5.31
CA ASP A 811 2.45 18.97 4.37
C ASP A 811 2.42 19.45 2.91
N ASP A 812 1.92 20.66 2.66
CA ASP A 812 1.89 21.24 1.32
C ASP A 812 3.30 21.33 0.68
N LEU A 813 4.32 21.62 1.50
CA LEU A 813 5.72 21.68 1.04
C LEU A 813 6.33 20.31 0.75
N LEU A 814 5.90 19.27 1.47
CA LEU A 814 6.35 17.89 1.22
C LEU A 814 5.76 17.31 -0.07
N LEU A 815 4.52 17.71 -0.42
CA LEU A 815 3.87 17.36 -1.68
C LEU A 815 4.45 18.16 -2.85
N ASN A 816 4.64 19.47 -2.70
CA ASN A 816 5.21 20.33 -3.75
C ASN A 816 6.69 20.06 -4.03
N TYR A 817 7.45 19.57 -3.04
CA TYR A 817 8.87 19.22 -3.19
C TYR A 817 9.16 17.77 -2.74
N PRO A 818 8.75 16.74 -3.50
CA PRO A 818 8.92 15.32 -3.12
C PRO A 818 10.37 14.92 -2.81
N ARG A 819 11.35 15.64 -3.37
CA ARG A 819 12.79 15.47 -3.11
C ARG A 819 13.15 15.51 -1.61
N LEU A 820 12.38 16.22 -0.79
CA LEU A 820 12.59 16.33 0.67
C LEU A 820 12.49 14.97 1.39
N TYR A 821 11.71 14.03 0.84
CA TYR A 821 11.59 12.65 1.34
C TYR A 821 12.94 11.90 1.36
N ARG A 822 13.92 12.32 0.53
CA ARG A 822 15.31 11.81 0.52
C ARG A 822 15.99 11.84 1.90
N HIS A 823 15.56 12.72 2.81
CA HIS A 823 16.07 12.75 4.19
C HIS A 823 15.69 11.49 4.98
N GLY A 824 14.43 11.07 4.90
CA GLY A 824 13.93 9.84 5.56
C GLY A 824 14.44 8.60 4.84
N ARG A 825 14.29 8.55 3.51
CA ARG A 825 14.71 7.41 2.67
C ARG A 825 16.16 6.97 2.90
N LEU A 826 17.09 7.92 3.05
CA LEU A 826 18.51 7.65 3.26
C LEU A 826 18.89 7.49 4.75
N GLY A 827 17.92 7.30 5.65
CA GLY A 827 18.18 7.09 7.07
C GLY A 827 18.92 8.25 7.75
N LYS A 828 18.75 9.50 7.29
CA LYS A 828 19.59 10.61 7.77
C LYS A 828 19.20 11.14 9.15
N GLY A 829 18.01 10.79 9.66
CA GLY A 829 17.52 11.23 10.97
C GLY A 829 18.16 10.46 12.14
N TYR A 830 18.39 9.16 11.95
CA TYR A 830 18.95 8.26 12.97
C TYR A 830 20.13 7.47 12.39
N LYS A 831 21.35 7.75 12.88
CA LYS A 831 22.59 7.08 12.46
C LYS A 831 23.41 6.69 13.67
N SER A 832 24.20 5.63 13.56
CA SER A 832 24.95 5.05 14.69
C SER A 832 25.97 6.01 15.34
N TYR A 833 26.53 6.98 14.59
CA TYR A 833 27.40 8.00 15.21
C TYR A 833 26.63 9.05 16.02
N THR A 834 25.33 9.25 15.73
CA THR A 834 24.50 10.25 16.43
C THR A 834 24.34 9.89 17.90
N PHE A 835 24.24 8.60 18.22
CA PHE A 835 24.24 8.08 19.59
C PHE A 835 25.47 8.55 20.38
N TRP A 836 26.68 8.40 19.82
CA TRP A 836 27.92 8.79 20.50
C TRP A 836 28.08 10.30 20.69
N ILE A 837 27.67 11.11 19.70
CA ILE A 837 27.62 12.58 19.86
C ILE A 837 26.69 12.97 21.01
N VAL A 838 25.54 12.30 21.10
CA VAL A 838 24.53 12.57 22.12
C VAL A 838 24.97 12.11 23.51
N MET A 839 25.69 10.99 23.60
CA MET A 839 26.30 10.52 24.85
C MET A 839 27.38 11.49 25.36
N LEU A 840 28.19 12.07 24.46
CA LEU A 840 29.16 13.12 24.79
C LEU A 840 28.48 14.40 25.26
N ASP A 841 27.41 14.83 24.59
CA ASP A 841 26.61 16.00 24.98
C ASP A 841 26.00 15.81 26.39
N ALA A 842 25.45 14.61 26.68
CA ALA A 842 24.96 14.24 28.00
C ALA A 842 26.06 14.22 29.08
N LEU A 843 27.26 13.73 28.75
CA LEU A 843 28.43 13.74 29.64
C LEU A 843 28.87 15.18 29.96
N TYR A 844 28.93 16.06 28.95
CA TYR A 844 29.26 17.47 29.14
C TYR A 844 28.22 18.20 30.01
N GLN A 845 26.93 18.06 29.69
CA GLN A 845 25.89 18.78 30.42
C GLN A 845 25.77 18.32 31.87
N SER A 846 25.86 17.01 32.14
CA SER A 846 25.90 16.49 33.52
C SER A 846 27.10 16.98 34.32
N LEU A 847 28.27 17.09 33.69
CA LEU A 847 29.48 17.66 34.30
C LEU A 847 29.26 19.14 34.65
N VAL A 848 28.73 19.96 33.74
CA VAL A 848 28.43 21.38 34.01
C VAL A 848 27.43 21.52 35.16
N ILE A 849 26.32 20.77 35.14
CA ILE A 849 25.30 20.81 36.21
C ILE A 849 25.93 20.49 37.57
N PHE A 850 26.71 19.41 37.67
CA PHE A 850 27.31 18.97 38.92
C PHE A 850 28.39 19.94 39.43
N PHE A 851 29.36 20.29 38.59
CA PHE A 851 30.52 21.08 39.04
C PHE A 851 30.18 22.55 39.31
N VAL A 852 29.21 23.15 38.60
CA VAL A 852 28.75 24.52 38.91
C VAL A 852 28.01 24.56 40.24
N ALA A 853 27.12 23.58 40.52
CA ALA A 853 26.45 23.50 41.82
C ALA A 853 27.46 23.28 42.95
N LYS A 854 28.43 22.37 42.78
CA LYS A 854 29.53 22.15 43.73
C LYS A 854 30.36 23.42 43.97
N ALA A 855 30.70 24.17 42.92
CA ALA A 855 31.48 25.40 43.05
C ALA A 855 30.69 26.53 43.76
N ALA A 856 29.37 26.59 43.56
CA ALA A 856 28.51 27.58 44.21
C ALA A 856 28.30 27.31 45.72
N PHE A 857 28.39 26.06 46.14
CA PHE A 857 28.32 25.63 47.55
C PHE A 857 29.70 25.31 48.15
N TRP A 858 30.79 25.76 47.51
CA TRP A 858 32.13 25.59 48.05
C TRP A 858 32.28 26.35 49.38
N ASP A 859 32.95 25.73 50.35
CA ASP A 859 33.10 26.22 51.73
C ASP A 859 31.78 26.67 52.41
N SER A 860 30.65 26.05 52.06
CA SER A 860 29.31 26.32 52.62
C SER A 860 28.73 25.09 53.30
N ASP A 861 28.18 25.25 54.51
CA ASP A 861 27.50 24.17 55.25
C ASP A 861 26.12 23.86 54.63
N VAL A 862 26.08 22.87 53.74
CA VAL A 862 24.88 22.49 52.98
C VAL A 862 24.58 21.00 53.16
N ASP A 863 23.32 20.71 53.48
CA ASP A 863 22.83 19.33 53.60
C ASP A 863 22.78 18.61 52.24
N VAL A 864 23.02 17.29 52.27
CA VAL A 864 23.09 16.43 51.08
C VAL A 864 21.80 16.48 50.27
N TRP A 865 20.64 16.55 50.92
CA TRP A 865 19.34 16.56 50.25
C TRP A 865 18.99 17.94 49.69
N VAL A 866 19.45 19.03 50.31
CA VAL A 866 19.38 20.40 49.75
C VAL A 866 20.22 20.48 48.47
N PHE A 867 21.44 19.93 48.50
CA PHE A 867 22.33 19.83 47.34
C PHE A 867 21.70 18.99 46.22
N GLY A 868 21.22 17.78 46.54
CA GLY A 868 20.57 16.88 45.59
C GLY A 868 19.27 17.43 45.00
N THR A 869 18.45 18.12 45.79
CA THR A 869 17.22 18.79 45.32
C THR A 869 17.55 19.94 44.36
N THR A 870 18.59 20.73 44.67
CA THR A 870 19.07 21.82 43.80
C THR A 870 19.59 21.29 42.46
N ILE A 871 20.40 20.22 42.50
CA ILE A 871 20.92 19.56 41.30
C ILE A 871 19.80 18.91 40.48
N THR A 872 18.84 18.22 41.11
CA THR A 872 17.70 17.60 40.42
C THR A 872 16.84 18.65 39.71
N SER A 873 16.61 19.79 40.38
CA SER A 873 15.90 20.94 39.78
C SER A 873 16.65 21.50 38.58
N SER A 874 17.96 21.77 38.74
CA SER A 874 18.84 22.29 37.67
C SER A 874 18.90 21.35 36.46
N CYS A 875 18.95 20.04 36.72
CA CYS A 875 18.91 18.99 35.72
C CYS A 875 17.60 18.99 34.94
N LEU A 876 16.46 19.08 35.62
CA LEU A 876 15.14 19.14 34.99
C LEU A 876 14.99 20.37 34.09
N PHE A 877 15.37 21.57 34.58
CA PHE A 877 15.32 22.80 33.77
C PHE A 877 16.23 22.71 32.54
N THR A 878 17.46 22.20 32.71
CA THR A 878 18.41 22.03 31.60
C THR A 878 17.85 21.07 30.53
N MET A 879 17.30 19.93 30.95
CA MET A 879 16.68 18.97 30.02
C MET A 879 15.48 19.55 29.27
N LEU A 880 14.57 20.24 29.98
CA LEU A 880 13.39 20.85 29.37
C LEU A 880 13.73 22.01 28.42
N LEU A 881 14.77 22.78 28.72
CA LEU A 881 15.29 23.80 27.82
C LEU A 881 16.06 23.18 26.63
N HIS A 882 16.77 22.05 26.79
CA HIS A 882 17.33 21.30 25.67
C HIS A 882 16.22 20.81 24.73
N CYS A 883 15.13 20.26 25.29
CA CYS A 883 13.92 19.88 24.56
C CYS A 883 13.35 21.06 23.75
N ALA A 884 13.22 22.24 24.39
CA ALA A 884 12.76 23.47 23.74
C ALA A 884 13.65 23.92 22.55
N ILE A 885 14.97 23.72 22.63
CA ILE A 885 15.92 24.02 21.53
C ILE A 885 15.79 23.01 20.37
N GLU A 886 15.46 21.75 20.66
CA GLU A 886 15.34 20.71 19.65
C GLU A 886 13.96 20.68 18.95
N ILE A 887 12.88 21.14 19.57
CA ILE A 887 11.56 21.29 18.93
C ILE A 887 11.67 22.18 17.68
N LYS A 888 11.12 21.75 16.53
CA LYS A 888 11.13 22.52 15.28
C LYS A 888 9.83 23.26 15.02
N SER A 889 8.70 22.70 15.44
CA SER A 889 7.38 23.29 15.32
C SER A 889 6.82 23.58 16.71
N TRP A 890 6.69 24.85 17.08
CA TRP A 890 6.06 25.24 18.33
C TRP A 890 4.53 25.14 18.20
N THR A 891 3.94 24.27 19.00
CA THR A 891 2.48 24.06 19.12
C THR A 891 2.07 24.24 20.58
N ILE A 892 0.78 24.50 20.82
CA ILE A 892 0.23 24.62 22.17
C ILE A 892 0.52 23.35 23.01
N LEU A 893 0.51 22.18 22.39
CA LEU A 893 0.77 20.90 23.05
C LEU A 893 2.22 20.76 23.53
N HIS A 894 3.22 21.27 22.78
CA HIS A 894 4.61 21.27 23.24
C HIS A 894 4.83 22.24 24.41
N VAL A 895 4.22 23.43 24.36
CA VAL A 895 4.29 24.39 25.47
C VAL A 895 3.63 23.78 26.71
N LEU A 896 2.44 23.20 26.55
CA LEU A 896 1.70 22.56 27.62
C LEU A 896 2.47 21.38 28.24
N SER A 897 3.13 20.54 27.44
CA SER A 897 3.90 19.41 27.97
C SER A 897 5.10 19.86 28.82
N ILE A 898 5.82 20.92 28.41
CA ILE A 898 6.91 21.50 29.20
C ILE A 898 6.38 22.13 30.50
N VAL A 899 5.29 22.91 30.43
CA VAL A 899 4.70 23.55 31.61
C VAL A 899 4.15 22.53 32.61
N ILE A 900 3.48 21.46 32.13
CA ILE A 900 3.02 20.35 32.99
C ILE A 900 4.21 19.60 33.60
N SER A 901 5.30 19.39 32.86
CA SER A 901 6.53 18.79 33.41
C SER A 901 7.11 19.61 34.58
N ILE A 902 7.26 20.93 34.42
CA ILE A 902 7.74 21.82 35.50
C ILE A 902 6.75 21.84 36.68
N GLY A 903 5.46 22.01 36.39
CA GLY A 903 4.41 22.07 37.40
C GLY A 903 4.28 20.78 38.19
N SER A 904 4.32 19.62 37.55
CA SER A 904 4.23 18.32 38.21
C SER A 904 5.42 18.04 39.13
N PHE A 905 6.64 18.44 38.74
CA PHE A 905 7.81 18.36 39.63
C PHE A 905 7.62 19.17 40.90
N TYR A 906 7.32 20.47 40.79
CA TYR A 906 7.18 21.32 41.98
C TYR A 906 5.96 20.95 42.82
N VAL A 907 4.79 20.71 42.22
CA VAL A 907 3.57 20.30 42.97
C VAL A 907 3.82 19.00 43.73
N PHE A 908 4.47 18.01 43.10
CA PHE A 908 4.85 16.77 43.78
C PHE A 908 5.88 17.05 44.89
N ALA A 909 6.94 17.81 44.61
CA ALA A 909 7.99 18.13 45.57
C ALA A 909 7.43 18.82 46.83
N PHE A 910 6.59 19.84 46.67
CA PHE A 910 5.91 20.52 47.77
C PHE A 910 5.00 19.57 48.56
N ALA A 911 4.15 18.79 47.89
CA ALA A 911 3.26 17.84 48.57
C ALA A 911 4.03 16.75 49.33
N TYR A 912 5.05 16.17 48.72
CA TYR A 912 5.89 15.13 49.31
C TYR A 912 6.67 15.66 50.54
N ASN A 913 7.36 16.79 50.40
CA ASN A 913 8.19 17.36 51.47
C ASN A 913 7.38 17.98 52.64
N THR A 914 6.09 18.29 52.45
CA THR A 914 5.21 18.76 53.53
C THR A 914 4.49 17.62 54.26
N VAL A 915 3.88 16.69 53.50
CA VAL A 915 3.03 15.63 54.07
C VAL A 915 3.87 14.49 54.64
N CYS A 916 5.01 14.18 54.03
CA CYS A 916 5.68 12.91 54.24
C CYS A 916 6.81 12.96 55.27
N VAL A 917 6.53 13.42 56.49
CA VAL A 917 7.53 13.51 57.59
C VAL A 917 8.12 12.15 57.98
N SER A 918 7.38 11.04 57.76
CA SER A 918 7.82 9.69 58.09
C SER A 918 7.03 8.57 57.37
N CYS A 919 6.69 8.74 56.08
CA CYS A 919 6.05 7.65 55.34
C CYS A 919 7.04 6.52 55.02
N PHE A 920 6.50 5.29 54.90
CA PHE A 920 7.18 4.11 54.35
C PHE A 920 8.48 3.66 55.04
N GLY A 921 8.87 4.28 56.16
CA GLY A 921 10.10 3.94 56.89
C GLY A 921 11.38 4.42 56.22
N LEU A 922 11.28 5.25 55.19
CA LEU A 922 12.42 5.87 54.50
C LEU A 922 12.90 7.12 55.26
N PRO A 923 14.19 7.47 55.21
CA PRO A 923 14.69 8.75 55.75
C PRO A 923 14.00 9.92 55.01
N SER A 924 13.23 10.72 55.75
CA SER A 924 12.36 11.74 55.15
C SER A 924 13.07 13.06 54.87
N ASN A 925 12.87 13.55 53.65
CA ASN A 925 13.20 14.91 53.23
C ASN A 925 12.12 15.91 53.65
N TYR A 926 11.99 16.12 54.97
CA TYR A 926 11.06 17.09 55.52
C TYR A 926 11.52 18.53 55.23
N TRP A 927 10.62 19.33 54.63
CA TRP A 927 10.82 20.77 54.38
C TRP A 927 11.99 21.18 53.46
N VAL A 928 12.77 20.23 52.92
CA VAL A 928 14.00 20.48 52.13
C VAL A 928 13.77 21.39 50.92
N ILE A 929 12.73 21.14 50.12
CA ILE A 929 12.40 21.99 48.97
C ILE A 929 12.02 23.42 49.36
N HIS A 930 11.39 23.62 50.53
CA HIS A 930 10.97 24.95 51.01
C HIS A 930 12.19 25.76 51.42
N MET A 931 13.14 25.13 52.12
CA MET A 931 14.43 25.74 52.46
C MET A 931 15.18 26.10 51.18
N SER A 932 15.35 25.15 50.24
CA SER A 932 16.05 25.34 48.97
C SER A 932 15.50 26.55 48.19
N MET A 933 14.18 26.56 47.94
CA MET A 933 13.49 27.61 47.18
C MET A 933 13.37 28.97 47.92
N SER A 934 13.65 29.02 49.23
CA SER A 934 13.76 30.30 49.95
C SER A 934 15.06 31.05 49.67
N THR A 935 16.10 30.33 49.23
CA THR A 935 17.43 30.91 48.97
C THR A 935 17.54 31.49 47.55
N VAL A 936 18.22 32.63 47.41
CA VAL A 936 18.53 33.21 46.10
C VAL A 936 19.55 32.36 45.33
N GLN A 937 20.44 31.67 46.05
CA GLN A 937 21.46 30.77 45.50
C GLN A 937 20.83 29.68 44.62
N TYR A 938 19.73 29.05 45.05
CA TYR A 938 19.01 28.02 44.29
C TYR A 938 18.64 28.48 42.87
N TYR A 939 18.03 29.65 42.73
CA TYR A 939 17.62 30.19 41.43
C TYR A 939 18.81 30.59 40.56
N LEU A 940 19.85 31.18 41.15
CA LEU A 940 21.07 31.54 40.43
C LEU A 940 21.81 30.31 39.91
N ILE A 941 21.93 29.25 40.71
CA ILE A 941 22.53 27.98 40.30
C ILE A 941 21.72 27.35 39.17
N THR A 942 20.39 27.27 39.31
CA THR A 942 19.49 26.71 38.29
C THR A 942 19.55 27.48 36.96
N ALA A 943 19.61 28.81 37.00
CA ALA A 943 19.74 29.63 35.81
C ALA A 943 21.13 29.52 35.16
N LEU A 944 22.21 29.60 35.95
CA LEU A 944 23.59 29.56 35.46
C LEU A 944 23.94 28.19 34.87
N THR A 945 23.56 27.10 35.53
CA THR A 945 23.76 25.72 35.02
C THR A 945 23.05 25.51 33.69
N ALA A 946 21.77 25.90 33.58
CA ALA A 946 21.01 25.76 32.35
C ALA A 946 21.60 26.55 31.18
N VAL A 947 22.06 27.79 31.41
CA VAL A 947 22.70 28.60 30.37
C VAL A 947 24.03 27.99 29.94
N LEU A 948 24.92 27.64 30.88
CA LEU A 948 26.25 27.12 30.56
C LEU A 948 26.19 25.74 29.88
N ALA A 949 25.32 24.83 30.36
CA ALA A 949 25.20 23.48 29.81
C ALA A 949 24.67 23.50 28.36
N LEU A 950 23.74 24.40 28.04
CA LEU A 950 23.11 24.46 26.71
C LEU A 950 23.89 25.31 25.70
N LEU A 951 24.84 26.13 26.15
CA LEU A 951 25.55 27.08 25.29
C LEU A 951 26.24 26.41 24.08
N PRO A 952 27.01 25.31 24.20
CA PRO A 952 27.66 24.69 23.03
C PRO A 952 26.65 24.11 22.03
N ARG A 953 25.58 23.50 22.54
CA ARG A 953 24.52 22.91 21.72
C ARG A 953 23.74 23.98 20.96
N PHE A 954 23.43 25.09 21.61
CA PHE A 954 22.78 26.25 21.00
C PHE A 954 23.67 26.87 19.91
N ILE A 955 24.95 27.12 20.20
CA ILE A 955 25.92 27.65 19.21
C ILE A 955 26.03 26.71 18.01
N TYR A 956 26.16 25.39 18.23
CA TYR A 956 26.21 24.41 17.15
C TYR A 956 24.98 24.48 16.26
N ARG A 957 23.76 24.55 16.84
CA ARG A 957 22.52 24.67 16.06
C ARG A 957 22.42 26.01 15.31
N VAL A 958 22.89 27.11 15.87
CA VAL A 958 22.92 28.40 15.17
C VAL A 958 23.87 28.34 13.97
N VAL A 959 25.11 27.85 14.17
CA VAL A 959 26.11 27.70 13.09
C VAL A 959 25.63 26.75 11.99
N GLU A 960 25.06 25.59 12.36
CA GLU A 960 24.48 24.62 11.40
C GLU A 960 23.41 25.27 10.53
N ASN A 961 22.43 25.96 11.13
CA ASN A 961 21.33 26.56 10.38
C ASN A 961 21.73 27.81 9.57
N THR A 962 22.80 28.52 9.96
CA THR A 962 23.27 29.72 9.26
C THR A 962 24.25 29.40 8.14
N VAL A 963 25.24 28.53 8.37
CA VAL A 963 26.35 28.27 7.42
C VAL A 963 26.01 27.15 6.45
N TRP A 964 25.39 26.07 6.93
CA TRP A 964 25.00 24.91 6.11
C TRP A 964 23.53 24.50 6.34
N PRO A 965 22.55 25.40 6.09
CA PRO A 965 21.14 25.07 6.24
C PRO A 965 20.78 23.84 5.39
N GLY A 966 20.19 22.84 6.03
CA GLY A 966 19.70 21.64 5.36
C GLY A 966 18.59 21.96 4.35
N GLU A 967 18.41 21.09 3.34
CA GLU A 967 17.49 21.31 2.21
C GLU A 967 16.06 21.68 2.65
N GLY A 968 15.49 20.97 3.63
CA GLY A 968 14.18 21.30 4.20
C GLY A 968 14.12 22.63 4.95
N VAL A 969 15.23 23.09 5.55
CA VAL A 969 15.31 24.41 6.19
C VAL A 969 15.30 25.50 5.12
N ARG A 970 16.06 25.32 4.02
CA ARG A 970 16.08 26.26 2.88
C ARG A 970 14.68 26.43 2.26
N VAL A 971 14.00 25.33 1.95
CA VAL A 971 12.64 25.36 1.39
C VAL A 971 11.65 26.02 2.36
N THR A 972 11.76 25.74 3.66
CA THR A 972 10.91 26.38 4.69
C THR A 972 11.18 27.87 4.83
N LEU A 973 12.42 28.33 4.65
CA LEU A 973 12.76 29.76 4.64
C LEU A 973 12.23 30.45 3.38
N GLN A 974 12.41 29.85 2.19
CA GLN A 974 11.88 30.37 0.93
C GLN A 974 10.35 30.53 0.99
N TYR A 975 9.62 29.51 1.44
CA TYR A 975 8.17 29.59 1.64
C TYR A 975 7.74 30.70 2.63
N LYS A 976 8.52 30.91 3.70
CA LYS A 976 8.28 32.01 4.65
C LYS A 976 8.57 33.39 4.04
N GLU A 977 9.51 33.50 3.11
CA GLU A 977 9.78 34.74 2.38
C GLU A 977 8.70 35.03 1.34
N GLU A 978 8.26 34.03 0.57
CA GLU A 978 7.16 34.13 -0.38
C GLU A 978 5.86 34.56 0.31
N LYS A 979 5.49 33.89 1.40
CA LYS A 979 4.31 34.23 2.21
C LYS A 979 4.39 35.60 2.90
N ARG A 980 5.60 36.17 3.06
CA ARG A 980 5.80 37.56 3.53
C ARG A 980 5.70 38.60 2.41
N ARG A 981 5.84 38.19 1.14
CA ARG A 981 5.68 39.04 -0.05
C ARG A 981 4.23 39.08 -0.54
N GLU A 982 3.43 38.07 -0.24
CA GLU A 982 1.98 38.10 -0.45
C GLU A 982 1.35 39.23 0.40
N PRO A 983 0.50 40.10 -0.17
CA PRO A 983 -0.24 41.08 0.61
C PRO A 983 -1.19 40.36 1.58
N PRO A 984 -1.41 40.88 2.81
CA PRO A 984 -2.22 40.20 3.80
C PRO A 984 -3.67 40.05 3.32
N ILE A 985 -4.03 38.83 2.95
CA ILE A 985 -5.41 38.48 2.59
C ILE A 985 -6.29 38.74 3.82
N THR A 986 -7.21 39.70 3.70
CA THR A 986 -8.19 40.05 4.73
C THR A 986 -9.22 38.93 4.91
N GLY A 987 -8.82 37.89 5.63
CA GLY A 987 -9.60 36.68 5.81
C GLY A 987 -9.02 35.77 6.87
N LEU A 988 -9.17 36.15 8.14
CA LEU A 988 -8.72 35.37 9.30
C LEU A 988 -9.57 34.09 9.45
N ARG A 989 -9.28 33.05 8.66
CA ARG A 989 -9.87 31.72 8.83
C ARG A 989 -9.07 30.94 9.87
N ILE A 990 -9.40 31.17 11.14
CA ILE A 990 -8.90 30.37 12.26
C ILE A 990 -9.37 28.92 12.03
N ARG A 991 -8.44 28.03 11.65
CA ARG A 991 -8.61 26.59 11.84
C ARG A 991 -8.12 26.26 13.24
N LEU A 992 -9.08 25.99 14.13
CA LEU A 992 -8.88 25.29 15.40
C LEU A 992 -8.48 23.83 15.13
#